data_AF-A0AAX2R0A3-F1
#
_entry.id   AF-A0AAX2R0A3-F1
#
_cell.length_a   1.000
_cell.length_b   1.000
_cell.length_c   1.000
_cell.angle_alpha   90.00
_cell.angle_beta   90.00
_cell.angle_gamma   90.00
#
_symmetry.space_group_name_H-M   'P 1'
#
loop_
_entity.id
_entity.type
_entity.pdbx_description
1 polymer ?
#
loop_
_entity_poly.entity_id
_entity_poly.type
_entity_poly.pdbx_seq_one_letter_code
_entity_poly.pdbx_strand_id
1 'polypeptide(L)'
;MKLKVLVSTIVSIMIWPASITAQSELIPMIEIPAGNFYMGTLGGDENYDEAPMHKVHISKPFKMGLTEVTNAQYELFCPEHKSLRGKNGFSSEDDEAVVFVTYQDAVAFCDWLTRKEGKTYRLPTEAEWEYACKAGRYWNFYMDDKLPAAWQKNQVITATLKPLSLRVAQTPPNDWGLYDMCGNVEEWCLDWYGPYIDKEQTDPVGYSDGIARVTRGGSHNTPVKYLRSANRMAMLPEDKHAMTGFRVVQAEYPQTAPLSQPKDEYVVSQIKWDWASQYITEPVFTAPLVYVHEPDAHSGTPFFKHNHQPALTWCDNGDLLAVWFSTNEEKGREMVVLSSRLRAGSSEWEKPRMFYQIADRNLTGTALLNDHQGTLYHINGVEAAGHWQNLMMTLRTSTDNGQTWSKPRIIAPEHTRRHQVIAGTSITKEGWFVQACDAGPGGRDGAAVHISKDKGKTWTDPWDGASLPDFKEGGTGTTIAGIHAGVVQLKDGRLMALGRNNSIRDKEGHLRMPMSVSDDMGKTWHYSASEFPPIDGGQRLVLMRLNEGPILLISFTEHPYRTPKEERGMMFTDKSGKSFKGYGMYAALSYDEGKTWPVKRLLTDGTYRFLNGGAWTQFFEMDEGHAEPRGYLAGTQTPDNMIHLITSRFYYKFNLAWLKGNESIISPQSLSD
;
A
#
# COMPACT_ATOMS: atom_id res chain seq x y z
N MET A 1 -96.34 4.56 31.99
CA MET A 1 -95.38 5.36 32.78
C MET A 1 -94.28 4.41 33.26
N LYS A 2 -93.01 4.65 32.86
CA LYS A 2 -91.69 4.30 33.49
C LYS A 2 -91.52 2.92 34.19
N LEU A 3 -90.41 2.18 34.15
CA LEU A 3 -89.00 2.35 33.78
C LEU A 3 -88.33 0.95 33.79
N LYS A 4 -87.24 0.75 33.02
CA LYS A 4 -86.34 -0.41 33.05
C LYS A 4 -85.45 -0.41 34.31
N VAL A 5 -85.05 -1.59 34.80
CA VAL A 5 -83.76 -1.82 35.50
C VAL A 5 -83.17 -3.17 35.08
N LEU A 6 -81.88 -3.14 34.75
CA LEU A 6 -80.99 -4.22 34.31
C LEU A 6 -80.40 -4.93 35.54
N VAL A 7 -80.21 -6.26 35.49
CA VAL A 7 -79.44 -7.04 36.48
C VAL A 7 -78.13 -7.49 35.84
N SER A 8 -77.03 -7.20 36.52
CA SER A 8 -75.65 -7.60 36.18
C SER A 8 -75.33 -8.96 36.82
N THR A 9 -74.73 -9.88 36.06
CA THR A 9 -74.19 -11.15 36.56
C THR A 9 -72.70 -11.20 36.22
N ILE A 10 -71.87 -11.28 37.25
CA ILE A 10 -70.40 -11.40 37.16
C ILE A 10 -70.05 -12.87 36.98
N VAL A 11 -69.31 -13.20 35.92
CA VAL A 11 -68.66 -14.50 35.71
C VAL A 11 -67.17 -14.34 35.99
N SER A 12 -66.65 -15.04 36.99
CA SER A 12 -65.22 -15.12 37.28
C SER A 12 -64.55 -16.11 36.32
N ILE A 13 -63.68 -15.60 35.44
CA ILE A 13 -62.76 -16.40 34.62
C ILE A 13 -61.40 -16.41 35.34
N MET A 14 -60.94 -17.60 35.76
CA MET A 14 -59.56 -17.81 36.19
C MET A 14 -58.65 -17.69 34.97
N ILE A 15 -57.83 -16.65 34.93
CA ILE A 15 -56.75 -16.47 33.96
C ILE A 15 -55.48 -17.03 34.59
N TRP A 16 -54.92 -18.10 34.02
CA TRP A 16 -53.54 -18.49 34.27
C TRP A 16 -52.61 -17.42 33.68
N PRO A 17 -51.59 -16.92 34.41
CA PRO A 17 -50.61 -16.04 33.80
C PRO A 17 -49.74 -16.89 32.86
N ALA A 18 -49.94 -16.73 31.56
CA ALA A 18 -48.93 -17.09 30.59
C ALA A 18 -47.69 -16.24 30.92
N SER A 19 -46.62 -16.89 31.37
CA SER A 19 -45.31 -16.29 31.48
C SER A 19 -44.87 -15.82 30.09
N ILE A 20 -45.08 -14.54 29.79
CA ILE A 20 -44.43 -13.88 28.66
C ILE A 20 -42.96 -13.76 29.07
N THR A 21 -42.15 -14.74 28.68
CA THR A 21 -40.73 -14.50 28.49
C THR A 21 -40.62 -13.53 27.32
N ALA A 22 -40.60 -12.23 27.62
CA ALA A 22 -40.08 -11.24 26.67
C ALA A 22 -38.59 -11.57 26.50
N GLN A 23 -38.28 -12.45 25.56
CA GLN A 23 -36.92 -12.65 25.11
C GLN A 23 -36.58 -11.36 24.37
N SER A 24 -35.84 -10.45 25.01
CA SER A 24 -35.25 -9.31 24.33
C SER A 24 -34.46 -9.87 23.14
N GLU A 25 -34.81 -9.47 21.91
CA GLU A 25 -34.07 -9.90 20.72
C GLU A 25 -32.57 -9.63 20.93
N LEU A 26 -31.73 -10.64 20.66
CA LEU A 26 -30.29 -10.55 20.93
C LEU A 26 -29.66 -9.39 20.17
N ILE A 27 -30.06 -9.26 18.91
CA ILE A 27 -29.79 -8.14 18.02
C ILE A 27 -31.13 -7.51 17.65
N PRO A 28 -31.40 -6.25 18.02
CA PRO A 28 -32.57 -5.53 17.55
C PRO A 28 -32.51 -5.35 16.02
N MET A 29 -33.61 -5.67 15.33
CA MET A 29 -33.67 -5.67 13.87
C MET A 29 -34.75 -4.72 13.32
N ILE A 30 -34.47 -4.08 12.19
CA ILE A 30 -35.38 -3.25 11.42
C ILE A 30 -35.80 -3.98 10.13
N GLU A 31 -37.08 -3.97 9.80
CA GLU A 31 -37.57 -4.49 8.51
C GLU A 31 -37.31 -3.48 7.39
N ILE A 32 -36.64 -3.93 6.33
CA ILE A 32 -36.30 -3.17 5.15
C ILE A 32 -37.19 -3.66 4.00
N PRO A 33 -38.00 -2.79 3.36
CA PRO A 33 -38.93 -3.20 2.33
C PRO A 33 -38.21 -3.66 1.05
N ALA A 34 -38.85 -4.50 0.24
CA ALA A 34 -38.38 -4.74 -1.13
C ALA A 34 -38.53 -3.47 -1.99
N GLY A 35 -37.70 -3.29 -3.01
CA GLY A 35 -37.81 -2.13 -3.87
C GLY A 35 -36.73 -2.01 -4.94
N ASN A 36 -36.61 -0.81 -5.49
CA ASN A 36 -35.60 -0.47 -6.51
C ASN A 36 -34.83 0.76 -6.05
N PHE A 37 -33.55 0.83 -6.41
CA PHE A 37 -32.74 2.03 -6.27
C PHE A 37 -31.65 2.07 -7.35
N TYR A 38 -30.96 3.21 -7.42
CA TYR A 38 -29.76 3.35 -8.23
C TYR A 38 -28.54 3.23 -7.32
N MET A 39 -27.70 2.23 -7.61
CA MET A 39 -26.47 1.90 -6.89
C MET A 39 -25.27 2.58 -7.56
N GLY A 40 -24.34 3.11 -6.75
CA GLY A 40 -23.16 3.80 -7.24
C GLY A 40 -23.41 5.26 -7.65
N THR A 41 -22.45 5.83 -8.39
CA THR A 41 -22.52 7.21 -8.91
C THR A 41 -22.07 7.25 -10.37
N LEU A 42 -22.12 8.44 -10.99
CA LEU A 42 -21.57 8.64 -12.33
C LEU A 42 -20.03 8.51 -12.36
N GLY A 43 -19.39 8.41 -11.20
CA GLY A 43 -17.94 8.33 -11.05
C GLY A 43 -17.20 9.63 -11.39
N GLY A 44 -15.89 9.51 -11.53
CA GLY A 44 -14.97 10.62 -11.81
C GLY A 44 -13.93 10.78 -10.71
N ASP A 45 -12.73 11.22 -11.10
CA ASP A 45 -11.57 11.43 -10.23
C ASP A 45 -11.34 10.25 -9.25
N GLU A 46 -11.49 10.50 -7.96
CA GLU A 46 -11.24 9.55 -6.88
C GLU A 46 -12.40 8.57 -6.65
N ASN A 47 -13.58 8.84 -7.22
CA ASN A 47 -14.79 8.02 -7.07
C ASN A 47 -15.02 7.13 -8.32
N TYR A 48 -13.99 6.90 -9.12
CA TYR A 48 -14.09 6.20 -10.41
C TYR A 48 -14.63 4.77 -10.26
N ASP A 49 -14.44 4.14 -9.11
CA ASP A 49 -14.84 2.76 -8.82
C ASP A 49 -16.29 2.63 -8.31
N GLU A 50 -16.96 3.76 -8.09
CA GLU A 50 -18.41 3.83 -7.84
C GLU A 50 -19.24 3.83 -9.12
N ALA A 51 -18.58 3.91 -10.28
CA ALA A 51 -19.22 3.90 -11.59
C ALA A 51 -19.23 2.50 -12.24
N PRO A 52 -20.21 2.22 -13.11
CA PRO A 52 -21.36 3.08 -13.43
C PRO A 52 -22.47 3.03 -12.39
N MET A 53 -23.22 4.12 -12.28
CA MET A 53 -24.51 4.11 -11.60
C MET A 53 -25.50 3.22 -12.36
N HIS A 54 -26.07 2.23 -11.70
CA HIS A 54 -26.95 1.24 -12.32
C HIS A 54 -28.14 0.90 -11.42
N LYS A 55 -29.21 0.36 -12.01
CA LYS A 55 -30.43 0.05 -11.28
C LYS A 55 -30.32 -1.32 -10.61
N VAL A 56 -30.66 -1.37 -9.33
CA VAL A 56 -30.74 -2.61 -8.55
C VAL A 56 -32.14 -2.81 -8.01
N HIS A 57 -32.66 -4.02 -8.18
CA HIS A 57 -33.92 -4.47 -7.59
C HIS A 57 -33.63 -5.40 -6.41
N ILE A 58 -34.09 -5.01 -5.22
CA ILE A 58 -34.17 -5.88 -4.04
C ILE A 58 -35.54 -6.56 -4.07
N SER A 59 -35.58 -7.87 -4.32
CA SER A 59 -36.81 -8.60 -4.67
C SER A 59 -37.67 -8.97 -3.46
N LYS A 60 -37.07 -9.06 -2.27
CA LYS A 60 -37.73 -9.46 -1.03
C LYS A 60 -37.36 -8.51 0.11
N PRO A 61 -38.29 -8.26 1.05
CA PRO A 61 -37.93 -7.58 2.28
C PRO A 61 -36.94 -8.44 3.07
N PHE A 62 -36.07 -7.78 3.82
CA PHE A 62 -35.12 -8.42 4.73
C PHE A 62 -35.09 -7.62 6.03
N LYS A 63 -34.52 -8.19 7.10
CA LYS A 63 -34.27 -7.40 8.31
C LYS A 63 -32.79 -7.07 8.43
N MET A 64 -32.46 -5.86 8.86
CA MET A 64 -31.09 -5.41 9.13
C MET A 64 -30.94 -4.97 10.58
N GLY A 65 -29.79 -5.23 11.18
CA GLY A 65 -29.47 -4.81 12.54
C GLY A 65 -29.64 -3.30 12.71
N LEU A 66 -30.31 -2.90 13.78
CA LEU A 66 -30.59 -1.50 14.12
C LEU A 66 -29.33 -0.63 14.12
N THR A 67 -28.23 -1.23 14.61
CA THR A 67 -26.88 -0.67 14.69
C THR A 67 -25.87 -1.73 14.23
N GLU A 68 -24.60 -1.36 14.22
CA GLU A 68 -23.48 -2.29 14.23
C GLU A 68 -23.54 -3.21 15.47
N VAL A 69 -22.94 -4.39 15.34
CA VAL A 69 -22.83 -5.35 16.45
C VAL A 69 -21.92 -4.77 17.52
N THR A 70 -22.37 -4.78 18.78
CA THR A 70 -21.58 -4.27 19.91
C THR A 70 -20.63 -5.30 20.49
N ASN A 71 -19.64 -4.86 21.29
CA ASN A 71 -18.77 -5.77 22.04
C ASN A 71 -19.55 -6.77 22.89
N ALA A 72 -20.55 -6.29 23.65
CA ALA A 72 -21.35 -7.18 24.50
C ALA A 72 -22.12 -8.24 23.70
N GLN A 73 -22.59 -7.90 22.50
CA GLN A 73 -23.24 -8.87 21.61
C GLN A 73 -22.25 -9.87 21.02
N TYR A 74 -21.10 -9.39 20.53
CA TYR A 74 -20.06 -10.21 19.93
C TYR A 74 -19.45 -11.19 20.92
N GLU A 75 -19.24 -10.78 22.16
CA GLU A 75 -18.64 -11.60 23.21
C GLU A 75 -19.55 -12.72 23.72
N LEU A 76 -20.84 -12.72 23.37
CA LEU A 76 -21.70 -13.89 23.56
C LEU A 76 -21.32 -15.04 22.62
N PHE A 77 -20.69 -14.74 21.49
CA PHE A 77 -20.13 -15.70 20.54
C PHE A 77 -18.67 -16.01 20.85
N CYS A 78 -17.85 -14.98 21.09
CA CYS A 78 -16.41 -15.10 21.29
C CYS A 78 -15.97 -14.29 22.54
N PRO A 79 -16.11 -14.85 23.75
CA PRO A 79 -15.80 -14.15 25.00
C PRO A 79 -14.34 -13.65 25.08
N GLU A 80 -13.42 -14.34 24.42
CA GLU A 80 -11.99 -14.00 24.40
C GLU A 80 -11.71 -12.66 23.69
N HIS A 81 -12.61 -12.19 22.83
CA HIS A 81 -12.49 -10.88 22.16
C HIS A 81 -12.39 -9.72 23.16
N LYS A 82 -12.87 -9.90 24.39
CA LYS A 82 -12.73 -8.93 25.48
C LYS A 82 -11.29 -8.47 25.72
N SER A 83 -10.27 -9.27 25.37
CA SER A 83 -8.86 -8.87 25.46
C SER A 83 -8.44 -7.79 24.45
N LEU A 84 -9.24 -7.54 23.40
CA LEU A 84 -9.01 -6.51 22.39
C LEU A 84 -9.71 -5.18 22.70
N ARG A 85 -10.60 -5.15 23.69
CA ARG A 85 -11.23 -3.90 24.14
C ARG A 85 -10.19 -2.89 24.58
N GLY A 86 -10.35 -1.65 24.14
CA GLY A 86 -9.40 -0.57 24.43
C GLY A 86 -8.05 -0.72 23.72
N LYS A 87 -7.83 -1.71 22.84
CA LYS A 87 -6.63 -1.77 22.00
C LYS A 87 -6.54 -0.46 21.20
N ASN A 88 -5.40 0.22 21.32
CA ASN A 88 -5.16 1.56 20.76
C ASN A 88 -6.16 2.64 21.21
N GLY A 89 -6.89 2.43 22.32
CA GLY A 89 -7.87 3.35 22.89
C GLY A 89 -9.27 3.28 22.28
N PHE A 90 -9.60 2.23 21.52
CA PHE A 90 -10.89 2.09 20.84
C PHE A 90 -11.74 0.95 21.41
N SER A 91 -13.06 1.11 21.34
CA SER A 91 -14.07 0.08 21.65
C SER A 91 -13.85 -0.59 23.02
N SER A 92 -13.97 0.18 24.09
CA SER A 92 -13.75 -0.28 25.47
C SER A 92 -15.04 -0.74 26.16
N GLU A 93 -16.18 -0.12 25.82
CA GLU A 93 -17.44 -0.36 26.56
C GLU A 93 -18.33 -1.39 25.86
N ASP A 94 -19.33 -1.89 26.60
CA ASP A 94 -20.26 -2.96 26.16
C ASP A 94 -21.12 -2.55 24.96
N ASP A 95 -21.51 -1.28 24.89
CA ASP A 95 -22.39 -0.71 23.86
C ASP A 95 -21.63 0.04 22.76
N GLU A 96 -20.33 -0.25 22.62
CA GLU A 96 -19.51 0.20 21.50
C GLU A 96 -19.45 -0.85 20.39
N ALA A 97 -19.41 -0.38 19.14
CA ALA A 97 -19.29 -1.25 17.98
C ALA A 97 -18.02 -2.12 18.07
N VAL A 98 -18.17 -3.42 17.80
CA VAL A 98 -17.05 -4.36 17.80
C VAL A 98 -16.09 -4.01 16.66
N VAL A 99 -14.79 -3.97 16.97
CA VAL A 99 -13.71 -3.71 16.01
C VAL A 99 -12.57 -4.71 16.20
N PHE A 100 -11.53 -4.63 15.36
CA PHE A 100 -10.48 -5.64 15.29
C PHE A 100 -11.01 -7.07 15.01
N VAL A 101 -12.02 -7.16 14.16
CA VAL A 101 -12.59 -8.41 13.66
C VAL A 101 -12.30 -8.56 12.17
N THR A 102 -11.89 -9.76 11.76
CA THR A 102 -11.71 -10.11 10.35
C THR A 102 -13.07 -10.32 9.66
N TYR A 103 -13.07 -10.44 8.33
CA TYR A 103 -14.28 -10.83 7.61
C TYR A 103 -14.80 -12.20 8.07
N GLN A 104 -13.90 -13.16 8.27
CA GLN A 104 -14.25 -14.51 8.71
C GLN A 104 -14.82 -14.52 10.13
N ASP A 105 -14.33 -13.68 11.03
CA ASP A 105 -14.88 -13.50 12.37
C ASP A 105 -16.33 -13.01 12.32
N ALA A 106 -16.61 -12.03 11.46
CA ALA A 106 -17.95 -11.46 11.28
C ALA A 106 -18.94 -12.48 10.66
N VAL A 107 -18.49 -13.27 9.68
CA VAL A 107 -19.27 -14.39 9.12
C VAL A 107 -19.53 -15.46 10.17
N ALA A 108 -18.52 -15.84 10.96
CA ALA A 108 -18.66 -16.84 12.00
C ALA A 108 -19.65 -16.41 13.11
N PHE A 109 -19.69 -15.12 13.44
CA PHE A 109 -20.71 -14.54 14.31
C PHE A 109 -22.12 -14.72 13.71
N CYS A 110 -22.30 -14.43 12.42
CA CYS A 110 -23.59 -14.60 11.74
C CYS A 110 -24.03 -16.08 11.73
N ASP A 111 -23.12 -17.02 11.49
CA ASP A 111 -23.40 -18.45 11.52
C ASP A 111 -23.77 -18.92 12.94
N TRP A 112 -23.09 -18.41 13.96
CA TRP A 112 -23.44 -18.67 15.35
C TRP A 112 -24.83 -18.14 15.69
N LEU A 113 -25.14 -16.90 15.29
CA LEU A 113 -26.43 -16.29 15.53
C LEU A 113 -27.55 -17.06 14.82
N THR A 114 -27.26 -17.55 13.60
CA THR A 114 -28.15 -18.43 12.84
C THR A 114 -28.53 -19.68 13.61
N ARG A 115 -27.53 -20.39 14.13
CA ARG A 115 -27.75 -21.59 14.95
C ARG A 115 -28.47 -21.29 16.26
N LYS A 116 -28.17 -20.14 16.87
CA LYS A 116 -28.72 -19.73 18.17
C LYS A 116 -30.20 -19.37 18.10
N GLU A 117 -30.63 -18.69 17.04
CA GLU A 117 -32.02 -18.24 16.89
C GLU A 117 -32.86 -19.10 15.93
N GLY A 118 -32.24 -20.01 15.17
CA GLY A 118 -32.94 -20.84 14.18
C GLY A 118 -33.47 -20.04 12.98
N LYS A 119 -32.86 -18.89 12.68
CA LYS A 119 -33.18 -18.01 11.54
C LYS A 119 -31.90 -17.72 10.77
N THR A 120 -31.94 -17.51 9.47
CA THR A 120 -30.73 -17.24 8.68
C THR A 120 -30.22 -15.82 8.92
N TYR A 121 -28.99 -15.70 9.44
CA TYR A 121 -28.22 -14.47 9.59
C TYR A 121 -26.97 -14.49 8.72
N ARG A 122 -26.62 -13.34 8.16
CA ARG A 122 -25.45 -13.12 7.31
C ARG A 122 -25.03 -11.65 7.35
N LEU A 123 -23.87 -11.34 6.78
CA LEU A 123 -23.53 -9.96 6.45
C LEU A 123 -24.50 -9.41 5.38
N PRO A 124 -24.71 -8.09 5.29
CA PRO A 124 -25.42 -7.52 4.16
C PRO A 124 -24.65 -7.77 2.86
N THR A 125 -25.36 -7.96 1.76
CA THR A 125 -24.74 -7.70 0.45
C THR A 125 -24.42 -6.21 0.33
N GLU A 126 -23.46 -5.88 -0.51
CA GLU A 126 -23.08 -4.50 -0.81
C GLU A 126 -24.30 -3.68 -1.26
N ALA A 127 -25.15 -4.28 -2.11
CA ALA A 127 -26.38 -3.66 -2.59
C ALA A 127 -27.43 -3.48 -1.49
N GLU A 128 -27.63 -4.47 -0.61
CA GLU A 128 -28.53 -4.31 0.53
C GLU A 128 -28.06 -3.21 1.48
N TRP A 129 -26.75 -3.10 1.71
CA TRP A 129 -26.18 -2.05 2.55
C TRP A 129 -26.45 -0.66 1.97
N GLU A 130 -26.14 -0.45 0.68
CA GLU A 130 -26.34 0.86 0.04
C GLU A 130 -27.83 1.22 -0.07
N TYR A 131 -28.68 0.25 -0.39
CA TYR A 131 -30.13 0.40 -0.41
C TYR A 131 -30.68 0.82 0.96
N ALA A 132 -30.26 0.10 2.01
CA ALA A 132 -30.65 0.37 3.38
C ALA A 132 -30.14 1.72 3.88
N CYS A 133 -28.91 2.10 3.54
CA CYS A 133 -28.35 3.41 3.87
C CYS A 133 -29.17 4.53 3.23
N LYS A 134 -29.43 4.45 1.92
CA LYS A 134 -30.15 5.47 1.15
C LYS A 134 -31.61 5.62 1.58
N ALA A 135 -32.29 4.55 1.99
CA ALA A 135 -33.68 4.57 2.46
C ALA A 135 -34.65 5.33 1.52
N GLY A 136 -34.48 5.17 0.20
CA GLY A 136 -35.29 5.84 -0.83
C GLY A 136 -34.81 7.22 -1.28
N ARG A 137 -33.64 7.68 -0.80
CA ARG A 137 -33.02 8.96 -1.17
C ARG A 137 -31.87 8.79 -2.15
N TYR A 138 -31.51 9.87 -2.83
CA TYR A 138 -30.44 9.93 -3.84
C TYR A 138 -29.30 10.88 -3.48
N TRP A 139 -29.29 11.40 -2.25
CA TRP A 139 -28.27 12.32 -1.76
C TRP A 139 -26.96 11.60 -1.42
N ASN A 140 -25.91 12.39 -1.25
CA ASN A 140 -24.60 11.87 -0.82
C ASN A 140 -24.68 11.17 0.54
N PHE A 141 -25.50 11.67 1.47
CA PHE A 141 -25.74 11.06 2.78
C PHE A 141 -27.24 10.83 2.99
N TYR A 142 -27.62 9.89 3.86
CA TYR A 142 -29.03 9.50 4.04
C TYR A 142 -29.93 10.66 4.54
N MET A 143 -29.35 11.68 5.15
CA MET A 143 -30.06 12.81 5.76
C MET A 143 -30.10 14.05 4.88
N ASP A 144 -29.07 14.29 4.07
CA ASP A 144 -28.85 15.51 3.26
C ASP A 144 -27.64 15.30 2.32
N ASP A 145 -27.33 16.29 1.48
CA ASP A 145 -26.11 16.32 0.67
C ASP A 145 -24.83 16.61 1.47
N LYS A 146 -24.96 16.92 2.77
CA LYS A 146 -23.84 17.19 3.68
C LYS A 146 -23.99 16.41 5.00
N LEU A 147 -22.88 15.84 5.47
CA LEU A 147 -22.79 15.25 6.81
C LEU A 147 -22.68 16.35 7.88
N PRO A 148 -23.65 16.48 8.82
CA PRO A 148 -23.59 17.48 9.88
C PRO A 148 -22.32 17.35 10.73
N ALA A 149 -21.67 18.48 11.03
CA ALA A 149 -20.44 18.50 11.83
C ALA A 149 -20.60 17.83 13.21
N ALA A 150 -21.80 17.91 13.81
CA ALA A 150 -22.12 17.28 15.09
C ALA A 150 -22.09 15.73 15.03
N TRP A 151 -22.17 15.13 13.85
CA TRP A 151 -22.18 13.67 13.66
C TRP A 151 -20.82 13.14 13.16
N GLN A 152 -19.86 14.04 12.93
CA GLN A 152 -18.52 13.66 12.49
C GLN A 152 -17.68 13.15 13.67
N LYS A 153 -17.14 11.94 13.53
CA LYS A 153 -16.25 11.30 14.50
C LYS A 153 -14.78 11.48 14.08
N ASN A 154 -14.31 12.73 14.15
CA ASN A 154 -12.94 13.14 13.78
C ASN A 154 -12.59 12.92 12.29
N GLN A 155 -13.43 13.34 11.34
CA GLN A 155 -13.21 13.08 9.91
C GLN A 155 -12.03 13.89 9.32
N VAL A 156 -10.80 13.40 9.48
CA VAL A 156 -9.55 14.00 8.99
C VAL A 156 -8.61 12.92 8.43
N ILE A 157 -7.69 13.30 7.55
CA ILE A 157 -6.54 12.44 7.21
C ILE A 157 -5.52 12.56 8.34
N THR A 158 -5.18 11.45 9.01
CA THR A 158 -4.23 11.45 10.13
C THR A 158 -3.35 10.21 10.14
N ALA A 159 -2.09 10.39 10.56
CA ALA A 159 -1.15 9.30 10.83
C ALA A 159 -1.46 8.52 12.11
N THR A 160 -2.12 9.18 13.06
CA THR A 160 -2.47 8.62 14.37
C THR A 160 -3.94 8.86 14.60
N LEU A 161 -4.71 7.79 14.72
CA LEU A 161 -6.14 7.87 14.98
C LEU A 161 -6.37 8.53 16.35
N LYS A 162 -7.36 9.42 16.43
CA LYS A 162 -7.80 9.99 17.70
C LYS A 162 -8.78 9.01 18.37
N PRO A 163 -8.46 8.47 19.56
CA PRO A 163 -9.40 7.67 20.34
C PRO A 163 -10.68 8.47 20.62
N LEU A 164 -11.82 7.81 20.44
CA LEU A 164 -13.15 8.38 20.67
C LEU A 164 -14.15 7.24 20.89
N SER A 165 -15.31 7.57 21.44
CA SER A 165 -16.34 6.57 21.72
C SER A 165 -16.96 6.03 20.43
N LEU A 166 -17.02 4.69 20.35
CA LEU A 166 -17.67 3.94 19.26
C LEU A 166 -19.07 3.47 19.67
N ARG A 167 -19.65 4.12 20.68
CA ARG A 167 -21.02 3.87 21.12
C ARG A 167 -21.95 3.94 19.92
N VAL A 168 -22.83 2.94 19.82
CA VAL A 168 -23.83 2.84 18.76
C VAL A 168 -25.08 3.68 19.07
N ALA A 169 -25.93 3.86 18.07
CA ALA A 169 -27.14 4.66 18.08
C ALA A 169 -26.92 6.13 18.48
N GLN A 170 -25.84 6.76 17.99
CA GLN A 170 -25.50 8.14 18.35
C GLN A 170 -25.90 9.17 17.30
N THR A 171 -26.02 8.78 16.02
CA THR A 171 -26.65 9.64 15.00
C THR A 171 -28.16 9.40 14.94
N PRO A 172 -28.98 10.35 14.46
CA PRO A 172 -30.39 10.05 14.17
C PRO A 172 -30.53 8.86 13.21
N PRO A 173 -31.63 8.09 13.30
CA PRO A 173 -31.87 7.04 12.33
C PRO A 173 -32.20 7.62 10.96
N ASN A 174 -31.96 6.84 9.90
CA ASN A 174 -32.50 7.15 8.58
C ASN A 174 -34.02 6.91 8.51
N ASP A 175 -34.64 7.16 7.34
CA ASP A 175 -36.10 7.06 7.17
C ASP A 175 -36.69 5.67 7.44
N TRP A 176 -35.84 4.63 7.51
CA TRP A 176 -36.25 3.26 7.84
C TRP A 176 -35.94 2.86 9.28
N GLY A 177 -35.27 3.70 10.06
CA GLY A 177 -34.98 3.45 11.47
C GLY A 177 -33.57 2.93 11.75
N LEU A 178 -32.68 2.85 10.76
CA LEU A 178 -31.30 2.38 10.94
C LEU A 178 -30.39 3.51 11.43
N TYR A 179 -29.59 3.21 12.43
CA TYR A 179 -28.64 4.15 13.04
C TYR A 179 -27.24 4.01 12.44
N ASP A 180 -26.45 5.08 12.59
CA ASP A 180 -25.01 5.14 12.30
C ASP A 180 -24.62 4.71 10.87
N MET A 181 -25.51 4.87 9.88
CA MET A 181 -25.26 4.49 8.47
C MET A 181 -24.17 5.31 7.75
N CYS A 182 -23.63 6.35 8.38
CA CYS A 182 -22.55 7.20 7.87
C CYS A 182 -21.54 7.46 8.99
N GLY A 183 -20.42 6.73 8.98
CA GLY A 183 -19.36 6.83 10.00
C GLY A 183 -19.50 5.78 11.10
N ASN A 184 -19.03 6.12 12.30
CA ASN A 184 -18.73 5.18 13.39
C ASN A 184 -17.67 4.14 13.02
N VAL A 185 -18.02 3.05 12.33
CA VAL A 185 -17.07 2.04 11.82
C VAL A 185 -17.44 1.65 10.38
N GLU A 186 -16.44 1.31 9.56
CA GLU A 186 -16.68 0.69 8.26
C GLU A 186 -17.26 -0.71 8.48
N GLU A 187 -18.18 -1.13 7.63
CA GLU A 187 -18.91 -2.37 7.83
C GLU A 187 -18.63 -3.40 6.74
N TRP A 188 -18.25 -4.61 7.16
CA TRP A 188 -18.09 -5.75 6.26
C TRP A 188 -19.38 -6.08 5.49
N CYS A 189 -19.26 -6.20 4.16
CA CYS A 189 -20.30 -6.74 3.29
C CYS A 189 -19.90 -8.13 2.77
N LEU A 190 -20.88 -8.92 2.30
CA LEU A 190 -20.65 -10.26 1.77
C LEU A 190 -19.73 -10.29 0.54
N ASP A 191 -19.77 -9.23 -0.26
CA ASP A 191 -19.30 -9.21 -1.62
C ASP A 191 -17.77 -9.20 -1.73
N TRP A 192 -17.25 -9.94 -2.71
CA TRP A 192 -15.91 -9.68 -3.21
C TRP A 192 -15.90 -8.37 -4.00
N TYR A 193 -14.92 -7.52 -3.71
CA TYR A 193 -14.76 -6.25 -4.40
C TYR A 193 -14.39 -6.48 -5.87
N GLY A 194 -14.99 -5.68 -6.75
CA GLY A 194 -14.74 -5.68 -8.19
C GLY A 194 -15.50 -4.57 -8.90
N PRO A 195 -15.23 -4.32 -10.19
CA PRO A 195 -15.82 -3.20 -10.93
C PRO A 195 -17.33 -3.38 -11.09
N TYR A 196 -18.09 -2.29 -11.06
CA TYR A 196 -19.51 -2.36 -11.43
C TYR A 196 -19.69 -2.66 -12.91
N ILE A 197 -20.86 -3.21 -13.24
CA ILE A 197 -21.28 -3.48 -14.61
C ILE A 197 -22.44 -2.56 -14.99
N ASP A 198 -22.47 -2.11 -16.23
CA ASP A 198 -23.54 -1.25 -16.76
C ASP A 198 -24.80 -2.06 -17.10
N LYS A 199 -25.42 -2.69 -16.09
CA LYS A 199 -26.63 -3.51 -16.25
C LYS A 199 -27.53 -3.42 -15.04
N GLU A 200 -28.84 -3.55 -15.28
CA GLU A 200 -29.79 -3.75 -14.19
C GLU A 200 -29.51 -5.11 -13.51
N GLN A 201 -29.58 -5.13 -12.17
CA GLN A 201 -29.35 -6.34 -11.37
C GLN A 201 -30.52 -6.60 -10.41
N THR A 202 -30.77 -7.86 -10.07
CA THR A 202 -31.72 -8.26 -9.02
C THR A 202 -30.96 -9.05 -7.96
N ASP A 203 -31.06 -8.59 -6.72
CA ASP A 203 -30.36 -9.15 -5.55
C ASP A 203 -28.88 -9.51 -5.83
N PRO A 204 -28.04 -8.57 -6.30
CA PRO A 204 -26.65 -8.86 -6.64
C PRO A 204 -25.85 -9.27 -5.39
N VAL A 205 -24.90 -10.18 -5.60
CA VAL A 205 -24.02 -10.75 -4.56
C VAL A 205 -22.54 -10.51 -4.86
N GLY A 206 -22.26 -9.54 -5.74
CA GLY A 206 -20.92 -9.19 -6.16
C GLY A 206 -20.24 -10.29 -6.99
N TYR A 207 -18.92 -10.35 -6.90
CA TYR A 207 -18.11 -11.32 -7.65
C TYR A 207 -17.91 -12.63 -6.90
N SER A 208 -17.61 -13.70 -7.64
CA SER A 208 -17.41 -15.05 -7.09
C SER A 208 -16.08 -15.21 -6.35
N ASP A 209 -15.08 -14.39 -6.68
CA ASP A 209 -13.76 -14.39 -6.07
C ASP A 209 -13.18 -12.97 -6.06
N GLY A 210 -12.06 -12.72 -5.39
CA GLY A 210 -11.35 -11.45 -5.36
C GLY A 210 -10.15 -11.46 -4.42
N ILE A 211 -9.45 -10.32 -4.34
CA ILE A 211 -8.37 -10.14 -3.34
C ILE A 211 -8.84 -9.47 -2.06
N ALA A 212 -9.94 -8.71 -2.10
CA ALA A 212 -10.46 -7.93 -0.97
C ALA A 212 -12.00 -8.00 -0.93
N ARG A 213 -12.57 -7.89 0.29
CA ARG A 213 -14.02 -7.80 0.52
C ARG A 213 -14.45 -6.35 0.61
N VAL A 214 -15.69 -6.08 0.23
CA VAL A 214 -16.26 -4.74 0.32
C VAL A 214 -16.48 -4.34 1.78
N THR A 215 -16.12 -3.10 2.11
CA THR A 215 -16.59 -2.41 3.32
C THR A 215 -17.34 -1.13 2.95
N ARG A 216 -18.34 -0.76 3.75
CA ARG A 216 -19.22 0.40 3.49
C ARG A 216 -19.37 1.32 4.70
N GLY A 217 -19.91 2.53 4.48
CA GLY A 217 -20.29 3.48 5.55
C GLY A 217 -19.21 4.47 5.99
N GLY A 218 -17.95 4.15 5.74
CA GLY A 218 -16.82 4.91 6.31
C GLY A 218 -16.74 4.72 7.82
N SER A 219 -15.71 5.26 8.46
CA SER A 219 -15.52 5.15 9.92
C SER A 219 -15.29 6.50 10.58
N HIS A 220 -15.15 6.48 11.90
CA HIS A 220 -14.39 7.49 12.60
C HIS A 220 -13.00 7.69 11.96
N ASN A 221 -12.41 8.88 12.10
CA ASN A 221 -11.07 9.18 11.57
C ASN A 221 -10.90 9.03 10.04
N THR A 222 -12.01 8.94 9.29
CA THR A 222 -12.03 8.83 7.83
C THR A 222 -12.51 10.13 7.18
N PRO A 223 -11.90 10.69 6.12
CA PRO A 223 -12.42 11.92 5.52
C PRO A 223 -13.89 11.82 5.08
N VAL A 224 -14.67 12.89 5.26
CA VAL A 224 -16.15 12.94 5.04
C VAL A 224 -16.57 12.37 3.68
N LYS A 225 -15.76 12.58 2.63
CA LYS A 225 -16.05 12.09 1.28
C LYS A 225 -16.20 10.57 1.18
N TYR A 226 -15.58 9.80 2.09
CA TYR A 226 -15.67 8.34 2.13
C TYR A 226 -16.84 7.82 2.98
N LEU A 227 -17.62 8.71 3.61
CA LEU A 227 -18.83 8.36 4.39
C LEU A 227 -20.10 8.47 3.54
N ARG A 228 -19.97 8.78 2.24
CA ARG A 228 -21.12 8.86 1.33
C ARG A 228 -21.79 7.49 1.19
N SER A 229 -23.10 7.49 1.00
CA SER A 229 -23.89 6.28 0.81
C SER A 229 -23.38 5.39 -0.33
N ALA A 230 -22.93 6.01 -1.43
CA ALA A 230 -22.40 5.30 -2.58
C ALA A 230 -20.91 4.93 -2.48
N ASN A 231 -20.18 5.47 -1.49
CA ASN A 231 -18.76 5.15 -1.32
C ASN A 231 -18.59 3.67 -1.00
N ARG A 232 -17.60 3.05 -1.63
CA ARG A 232 -17.24 1.66 -1.42
C ARG A 232 -15.75 1.57 -1.17
N MET A 233 -15.41 0.90 -0.08
CA MET A 233 -14.02 0.65 0.30
C MET A 233 -13.79 -0.85 0.20
N ALA A 234 -12.54 -1.28 0.35
CA ALA A 234 -12.24 -2.69 0.44
C ALA A 234 -11.16 -2.95 1.49
N MET A 235 -11.11 -4.19 1.95
CA MET A 235 -10.09 -4.64 2.88
C MET A 235 -9.79 -6.12 2.64
N LEU A 236 -8.55 -6.54 2.90
CA LEU A 236 -8.20 -7.96 2.79
C LEU A 236 -9.04 -8.74 3.81
N PRO A 237 -9.58 -9.92 3.46
CA PRO A 237 -10.44 -10.68 4.36
C PRO A 237 -9.79 -10.96 5.72
N GLU A 238 -8.49 -11.26 5.71
CA GLU A 238 -7.69 -11.63 6.89
C GLU A 238 -7.23 -10.44 7.72
N ASP A 239 -7.40 -9.22 7.22
CA ASP A 239 -7.02 -8.00 7.93
C ASP A 239 -8.09 -7.62 8.98
N LYS A 240 -7.66 -6.91 10.02
CA LYS A 240 -8.53 -6.41 11.08
C LYS A 240 -8.01 -5.07 11.61
N HIS A 241 -8.92 -4.13 11.83
CA HIS A 241 -8.54 -2.77 12.17
C HIS A 241 -9.50 -2.12 13.16
N ALA A 242 -9.04 -1.06 13.84
CA ALA A 242 -9.86 -0.28 14.77
C ALA A 242 -11.04 0.43 14.10
N MET A 243 -10.99 0.59 12.78
CA MET A 243 -12.00 1.29 11.98
C MET A 243 -13.07 0.37 11.40
N THR A 244 -12.95 -0.95 11.55
CA THR A 244 -13.77 -1.92 10.81
C THR A 244 -14.52 -2.82 11.77
N GLY A 245 -15.84 -2.83 11.62
CA GLY A 245 -16.78 -3.69 12.32
C GLY A 245 -17.79 -4.28 11.33
N PHE A 246 -19.01 -4.55 11.79
CA PHE A 246 -20.07 -5.08 10.94
C PHE A 246 -21.46 -4.94 11.58
N ARG A 247 -22.49 -5.02 10.73
CA ARG A 247 -23.88 -5.27 11.14
C ARG A 247 -24.42 -6.52 10.44
N VAL A 248 -25.54 -7.05 10.93
CA VAL A 248 -26.12 -8.31 10.43
C VAL A 248 -27.41 -8.08 9.66
N VAL A 249 -27.69 -8.98 8.73
CA VAL A 249 -28.98 -9.14 8.04
C VAL A 249 -29.59 -10.48 8.44
N GLN A 250 -30.89 -10.49 8.74
CA GLN A 250 -31.69 -11.71 8.90
C GLN A 250 -32.54 -11.92 7.65
N ALA A 251 -32.03 -12.74 6.72
CA ALA A 251 -32.70 -13.16 5.51
C ALA A 251 -31.96 -14.36 4.89
N GLU A 252 -32.65 -15.10 4.03
CA GLU A 252 -31.99 -16.08 3.17
C GLU A 252 -30.92 -15.43 2.29
N TYR A 253 -29.93 -16.21 1.86
CA TYR A 253 -28.97 -15.76 0.86
C TYR A 253 -29.70 -15.52 -0.47
N PRO A 254 -29.38 -14.42 -1.19
CA PRO A 254 -29.85 -14.25 -2.56
C PRO A 254 -29.48 -15.47 -3.42
N GLN A 255 -30.37 -15.84 -4.33
CA GLN A 255 -30.17 -16.97 -5.24
C GLN A 255 -29.50 -16.55 -6.56
N THR A 256 -29.21 -15.25 -6.72
CA THR A 256 -28.51 -14.70 -7.87
C THR A 256 -27.09 -15.25 -7.93
N ALA A 257 -26.70 -15.73 -9.11
CA ALA A 257 -25.34 -16.21 -9.31
C ALA A 257 -24.35 -15.05 -9.20
N PRO A 258 -23.20 -15.22 -8.50
CA PRO A 258 -22.18 -14.19 -8.44
C PRO A 258 -21.59 -13.91 -9.83
N LEU A 259 -21.14 -12.68 -10.03
CA LEU A 259 -20.43 -12.28 -11.24
C LEU A 259 -19.08 -13.02 -11.30
N SER A 260 -18.68 -13.43 -12.52
CA SER A 260 -17.33 -13.92 -12.74
C SER A 260 -16.37 -12.75 -12.77
N GLN A 261 -15.22 -12.88 -12.10
CA GLN A 261 -14.16 -11.86 -12.17
C GLN A 261 -13.79 -11.59 -13.63
N PRO A 262 -13.63 -10.31 -14.04
CA PRO A 262 -13.16 -10.00 -15.38
C PRO A 262 -11.81 -10.66 -15.59
N LYS A 263 -11.66 -11.39 -16.70
CA LYS A 263 -10.37 -11.97 -17.05
C LYS A 263 -9.45 -10.82 -17.43
N ASP A 264 -8.34 -10.72 -16.75
CA ASP A 264 -7.25 -9.87 -17.20
C ASP A 264 -6.66 -10.49 -18.47
N GLU A 265 -6.96 -9.90 -19.63
CA GLU A 265 -6.46 -10.37 -20.93
C GLU A 265 -4.98 -10.04 -21.16
N TYR A 266 -4.26 -9.62 -20.13
CA TYR A 266 -2.84 -9.35 -20.21
C TYR A 266 -2.07 -10.62 -20.57
N VAL A 267 -1.48 -10.62 -21.77
CA VAL A 267 -0.66 -11.73 -22.27
C VAL A 267 0.81 -11.37 -22.16
N VAL A 268 1.59 -12.31 -21.64
CA VAL A 268 3.04 -12.21 -21.54
C VAL A 268 3.66 -13.47 -22.12
N SER A 269 4.71 -13.32 -22.94
CA SER A 269 5.47 -14.47 -23.43
C SER A 269 6.03 -15.26 -22.25
N GLN A 270 5.85 -16.58 -22.26
CA GLN A 270 6.47 -17.49 -21.29
C GLN A 270 7.75 -18.14 -21.82
N ILE A 271 8.17 -17.75 -23.03
CA ILE A 271 9.41 -18.23 -23.64
C ILE A 271 10.58 -17.57 -22.91
N LYS A 272 11.46 -18.39 -22.34
CA LYS A 272 12.68 -17.91 -21.69
C LYS A 272 13.56 -17.17 -22.68
N TRP A 273 14.04 -16.02 -22.25
CA TRP A 273 14.97 -15.21 -23.00
C TRP A 273 16.38 -15.78 -22.92
N ASP A 274 17.08 -15.81 -24.05
CA ASP A 274 18.46 -16.26 -24.11
C ASP A 274 19.41 -15.13 -23.67
N TRP A 275 19.45 -14.87 -22.37
CA TRP A 275 20.33 -13.85 -21.78
C TRP A 275 21.81 -14.05 -22.14
N ALA A 276 22.26 -15.30 -22.29
CA ALA A 276 23.64 -15.61 -22.62
C ALA A 276 24.04 -15.11 -24.01
N SER A 277 23.10 -15.07 -24.96
CA SER A 277 23.34 -14.50 -26.29
C SER A 277 23.33 -12.96 -26.30
N GLN A 278 22.87 -12.30 -25.23
CA GLN A 278 22.69 -10.84 -25.18
C GLN A 278 23.81 -10.08 -24.47
N TYR A 279 24.86 -10.77 -24.01
CA TYR A 279 25.99 -10.10 -23.36
C TYR A 279 26.63 -9.05 -24.28
N ILE A 280 26.73 -7.82 -23.76
CA ILE A 280 27.44 -6.72 -24.43
C ILE A 280 28.59 -6.28 -23.52
N THR A 281 29.82 -6.53 -23.97
CA THR A 281 31.05 -6.14 -23.28
C THR A 281 31.45 -4.69 -23.55
N GLU A 282 31.00 -4.14 -24.68
CA GLU A 282 31.27 -2.75 -25.05
C GLU A 282 30.50 -1.77 -24.17
N PRO A 283 31.01 -0.55 -23.93
CA PRO A 283 30.30 0.49 -23.20
C PRO A 283 28.90 0.79 -23.75
N VAL A 284 27.86 0.60 -22.92
CA VAL A 284 26.47 0.97 -23.23
C VAL A 284 25.97 2.03 -22.27
N PHE A 285 25.37 3.10 -22.81
CA PHE A 285 24.49 4.03 -22.10
C PHE A 285 23.48 4.59 -23.08
N THR A 286 22.19 4.46 -22.77
CA THR A 286 21.12 4.95 -23.63
C THR A 286 20.59 6.29 -23.16
N ALA A 287 20.03 7.07 -24.08
CA ALA A 287 19.21 8.22 -23.72
C ALA A 287 18.07 7.81 -22.76
N PRO A 288 17.66 8.69 -21.83
CA PRO A 288 16.55 8.42 -20.93
C PRO A 288 15.25 8.21 -21.69
N LEU A 289 14.50 7.16 -21.35
CA LEU A 289 13.17 6.88 -21.89
C LEU A 289 12.11 7.16 -20.83
N VAL A 290 10.93 7.61 -21.24
CA VAL A 290 9.78 7.71 -20.33
C VAL A 290 9.19 6.32 -20.13
N TYR A 291 8.85 5.95 -18.90
CA TYR A 291 8.07 4.74 -18.60
C TYR A 291 6.73 5.06 -17.89
N VAL A 292 6.62 6.23 -17.26
CA VAL A 292 5.36 6.73 -16.69
C VAL A 292 4.61 7.51 -17.77
N HIS A 293 3.75 6.80 -18.51
CA HIS A 293 2.86 7.36 -19.51
C HIS A 293 1.48 7.65 -18.93
N GLU A 294 0.73 8.55 -19.58
CA GLU A 294 -0.70 8.67 -19.32
C GLU A 294 -1.43 7.45 -19.94
N PRO A 295 -2.47 6.91 -19.27
CA PRO A 295 -3.26 5.83 -19.81
C PRO A 295 -4.12 6.30 -20.99
N ASP A 296 -4.63 5.35 -21.77
CA ASP A 296 -5.63 5.67 -22.80
C ASP A 296 -6.94 6.19 -22.18
N ALA A 297 -7.56 7.17 -22.84
CA ALA A 297 -8.73 7.92 -22.37
C ALA A 297 -9.98 7.07 -22.03
N HIS A 298 -9.97 5.78 -22.34
CA HIS A 298 -11.07 4.84 -22.07
C HIS A 298 -10.57 3.51 -21.47
N SER A 299 -9.33 3.44 -21.00
CA SER A 299 -8.75 2.23 -20.42
C SER A 299 -9.37 1.84 -19.07
N GLY A 300 -10.11 2.74 -18.43
CA GLY A 300 -10.56 2.57 -17.04
C GLY A 300 -9.43 2.57 -16.01
N THR A 301 -8.18 2.83 -16.43
CA THR A 301 -7.04 2.88 -15.51
C THR A 301 -7.00 4.26 -14.83
N PRO A 302 -7.20 4.34 -13.50
CA PRO A 302 -7.04 5.59 -12.76
C PRO A 302 -5.60 6.09 -12.84
N PHE A 303 -5.45 7.39 -13.10
CA PHE A 303 -4.15 8.04 -13.17
C PHE A 303 -4.25 9.44 -12.59
N PHE A 304 -3.65 9.62 -11.42
CA PHE A 304 -3.74 10.84 -10.63
C PHE A 304 -2.52 11.75 -10.88
N LYS A 305 -2.56 12.96 -10.30
CA LYS A 305 -1.55 14.00 -10.54
C LYS A 305 -0.15 13.67 -10.01
N HIS A 306 0.00 12.73 -9.06
CA HIS A 306 1.28 12.39 -8.44
C HIS A 306 1.60 10.90 -8.63
N ASN A 307 2.68 10.61 -9.36
CA ASN A 307 3.12 9.26 -9.71
C ASN A 307 4.54 9.04 -9.18
N HIS A 308 4.71 8.17 -8.19
CA HIS A 308 5.92 8.20 -7.37
C HIS A 308 6.24 6.84 -6.71
N GLN A 309 7.37 6.78 -5.98
CA GLN A 309 7.93 5.57 -5.36
C GLN A 309 8.00 4.35 -6.28
N PRO A 310 8.83 4.39 -7.33
CA PRO A 310 8.89 3.30 -8.28
C PRO A 310 9.65 2.07 -7.75
N ALA A 311 9.39 0.90 -8.34
CA ALA A 311 10.19 -0.31 -8.20
C ALA A 311 10.34 -1.00 -9.56
N LEU A 312 11.44 -1.74 -9.75
CA LEU A 312 11.82 -2.35 -11.02
C LEU A 312 12.32 -3.77 -10.80
N THR A 313 11.92 -4.68 -11.67
CA THR A 313 12.56 -6.00 -11.79
C THR A 313 12.59 -6.47 -13.24
N TRP A 314 13.26 -7.58 -13.49
CA TRP A 314 13.30 -8.25 -14.79
C TRP A 314 12.55 -9.59 -14.73
N CYS A 315 12.06 -10.04 -15.88
CA CYS A 315 11.33 -11.30 -16.04
C CYS A 315 12.16 -12.30 -16.84
N ASP A 316 11.97 -13.60 -16.63
CA ASP A 316 12.71 -14.67 -17.33
C ASP A 316 12.55 -14.64 -18.85
N ASN A 317 11.45 -14.03 -19.33
CA ASN A 317 11.16 -13.84 -20.74
C ASN A 317 11.84 -12.63 -21.39
N GLY A 318 12.71 -11.92 -20.68
CA GLY A 318 13.47 -10.78 -21.21
C GLY A 318 12.83 -9.42 -20.94
N ASP A 319 11.60 -9.39 -20.42
CA ASP A 319 10.89 -8.14 -20.13
C ASP A 319 11.44 -7.46 -18.87
N LEU A 320 11.25 -6.15 -18.77
CA LEU A 320 11.35 -5.41 -17.51
C LEU A 320 9.96 -5.02 -17.02
N LEU A 321 9.70 -5.19 -15.73
CA LEU A 321 8.45 -4.80 -15.07
C LEU A 321 8.72 -3.66 -14.09
N ALA A 322 8.09 -2.52 -14.33
CA ALA A 322 8.11 -1.37 -13.44
C ALA A 322 6.75 -1.18 -12.76
N VAL A 323 6.75 -0.77 -11.50
CA VAL A 323 5.55 -0.39 -10.73
C VAL A 323 5.78 0.90 -9.98
N TRP A 324 4.72 1.66 -9.72
CA TRP A 324 4.73 2.89 -8.93
C TRP A 324 3.32 3.16 -8.41
N PHE A 325 3.17 3.97 -7.35
CA PHE A 325 1.82 4.41 -6.97
C PHE A 325 1.40 5.64 -7.77
N SER A 326 0.10 5.76 -8.03
CA SER A 326 -0.57 6.96 -8.53
C SER A 326 -1.56 7.46 -7.47
N THR A 327 -1.50 8.75 -7.13
CA THR A 327 -2.33 9.37 -6.08
C THR A 327 -2.50 10.88 -6.30
N ASN A 328 -3.48 11.50 -5.66
CA ASN A 328 -3.56 12.95 -5.58
C ASN A 328 -2.68 13.50 -4.46
N GLU A 329 -2.64 12.83 -3.31
CA GLU A 329 -1.78 13.21 -2.18
C GLU A 329 -1.18 11.95 -1.56
N GLU A 330 0.10 11.93 -1.20
CA GLU A 330 0.74 10.71 -0.66
C GLU A 330 0.07 10.17 0.63
N LYS A 331 -0.66 11.02 1.35
CA LYS A 331 -1.46 10.66 2.54
C LYS A 331 -2.89 10.21 2.20
N GLY A 332 -3.27 10.22 0.93
CA GLY A 332 -4.58 9.89 0.40
C GLY A 332 -4.92 8.40 0.55
N ARG A 333 -6.18 8.08 0.25
CA ARG A 333 -6.72 6.69 0.28
C ARG A 333 -7.12 6.21 -1.11
N GLU A 334 -7.27 7.13 -2.06
CA GLU A 334 -7.55 6.87 -3.48
C GLU A 334 -6.39 6.18 -4.23
N MET A 335 -5.27 5.97 -3.54
CA MET A 335 -4.01 5.51 -4.11
C MET A 335 -4.15 4.15 -4.77
N VAL A 336 -3.52 4.02 -5.94
CA VAL A 336 -3.43 2.77 -6.70
C VAL A 336 -1.98 2.49 -7.02
N VAL A 337 -1.61 1.22 -7.21
CA VAL A 337 -0.32 0.85 -7.80
C VAL A 337 -0.53 0.51 -9.26
N LEU A 338 0.19 1.20 -10.13
CA LEU A 338 0.21 0.98 -11.57
C LEU A 338 1.45 0.21 -11.97
N SER A 339 1.39 -0.42 -13.15
CA SER A 339 2.55 -1.07 -13.77
C SER A 339 2.71 -0.67 -15.21
N SER A 340 3.96 -0.69 -15.68
CA SER A 340 4.33 -0.62 -17.09
C SER A 340 5.43 -1.64 -17.36
N ARG A 341 5.53 -2.10 -18.60
CA ARG A 341 6.49 -3.12 -19.02
C ARG A 341 7.27 -2.68 -20.23
N LEU A 342 8.58 -2.93 -20.22
CA LEU A 342 9.41 -2.88 -21.40
C LEU A 342 9.55 -4.31 -21.93
N ARG A 343 8.96 -4.58 -23.09
CA ARG A 343 9.05 -5.92 -23.70
C ARG A 343 10.45 -6.22 -24.18
N ALA A 344 10.85 -7.49 -24.11
CA ALA A 344 12.13 -7.95 -24.68
C ALA A 344 12.26 -7.50 -26.15
N GLY A 345 13.35 -6.79 -26.47
CA GLY A 345 13.59 -6.24 -27.81
C GLY A 345 12.83 -4.95 -28.15
N SER A 346 11.95 -4.46 -27.29
CA SER A 346 11.25 -3.18 -27.47
C SER A 346 12.13 -1.98 -27.08
N SER A 347 11.90 -0.84 -27.72
CA SER A 347 12.44 0.47 -27.33
C SER A 347 11.42 1.35 -26.62
N GLU A 348 10.18 0.89 -26.45
CA GLU A 348 9.08 1.66 -25.86
C GLU A 348 8.43 0.89 -24.70
N TRP A 349 8.13 1.62 -23.64
CA TRP A 349 7.38 1.13 -22.49
C TRP A 349 5.88 1.10 -22.80
N GLU A 350 5.21 0.05 -22.34
CA GLU A 350 3.75 -0.05 -22.43
C GLU A 350 3.07 1.08 -21.64
N LYS A 351 1.86 1.49 -22.05
CA LYS A 351 1.01 2.37 -21.25
C LYS A 351 0.67 1.71 -19.91
N PRO A 352 0.45 2.50 -18.83
CA PRO A 352 0.20 1.93 -17.53
C PRO A 352 -1.11 1.17 -17.49
N ARG A 353 -1.15 0.17 -16.60
CA ARG A 353 -2.35 -0.57 -16.22
C ARG A 353 -2.43 -0.69 -14.70
N MET A 354 -3.64 -0.89 -14.19
CA MET A 354 -3.85 -1.25 -12.79
C MET A 354 -3.04 -2.51 -12.44
N PHE A 355 -2.25 -2.44 -11.36
CA PHE A 355 -1.40 -3.54 -10.92
C PHE A 355 -1.84 -4.07 -9.55
N TYR A 356 -2.03 -3.19 -8.58
CA TYR A 356 -2.46 -3.57 -7.24
C TYR A 356 -3.30 -2.46 -6.62
N GLN A 357 -4.42 -2.85 -6.02
CA GLN A 357 -5.32 -1.93 -5.34
C GLN A 357 -6.08 -2.67 -4.23
N ILE A 358 -6.18 -2.02 -3.08
CA ILE A 358 -7.24 -2.30 -2.12
C ILE A 358 -7.97 -0.95 -1.97
N ALA A 359 -9.24 -0.91 -2.37
CA ALA A 359 -9.96 0.36 -2.54
C ALA A 359 -10.03 1.17 -1.24
N ASP A 360 -9.79 2.47 -1.35
CA ASP A 360 -9.72 3.41 -0.23
C ASP A 360 -8.76 2.97 0.88
N ARG A 361 -7.57 2.50 0.49
CA ARG A 361 -6.45 2.20 1.39
C ARG A 361 -5.20 2.93 0.92
N ASN A 362 -4.37 3.40 1.85
CA ASN A 362 -3.09 3.97 1.48
C ASN A 362 -2.12 2.83 1.14
N LEU A 363 -1.54 2.87 -0.07
CA LEU A 363 -0.67 1.80 -0.61
C LEU A 363 0.81 2.24 -0.68
N THR A 364 1.21 3.19 0.16
CA THR A 364 2.56 3.76 0.11
C THR A 364 3.62 2.69 0.37
N GLY A 365 4.63 2.66 -0.50
CA GLY A 365 5.75 1.72 -0.45
C GLY A 365 5.48 0.46 -1.26
N THR A 366 6.27 0.26 -2.32
CA THR A 366 6.22 -0.92 -3.19
C THR A 366 7.63 -1.42 -3.50
N ALA A 367 7.79 -2.73 -3.67
CA ALA A 367 9.02 -3.36 -4.10
C ALA A 367 8.74 -4.57 -5.01
N LEU A 368 9.65 -4.81 -5.95
CA LEU A 368 9.65 -5.95 -6.85
C LEU A 368 10.99 -6.70 -6.75
N LEU A 369 10.93 -8.02 -6.87
CA LEU A 369 12.09 -8.90 -6.87
C LEU A 369 11.86 -10.07 -7.82
N ASN A 370 12.88 -10.45 -8.59
CA ASN A 370 13.00 -11.75 -9.23
C ASN A 370 13.98 -12.58 -8.39
N ASP A 371 13.61 -13.80 -8.01
CA ASP A 371 14.47 -14.66 -7.18
C ASP A 371 15.58 -15.41 -7.92
N HIS A 372 15.82 -15.03 -9.18
CA HIS A 372 16.74 -15.67 -10.11
C HIS A 372 16.36 -17.13 -10.45
N GLN A 373 15.20 -17.61 -9.99
CA GLN A 373 14.65 -18.94 -10.24
C GLN A 373 13.31 -18.87 -10.98
N GLY A 374 12.92 -17.68 -11.45
CA GLY A 374 11.71 -17.44 -12.24
C GLY A 374 10.47 -17.08 -11.41
N THR A 375 10.60 -16.88 -10.09
CA THR A 375 9.50 -16.35 -9.28
C THR A 375 9.69 -14.86 -9.07
N LEU A 376 8.64 -14.10 -9.41
CA LEU A 376 8.54 -12.68 -9.08
C LEU A 376 7.82 -12.51 -7.74
N TYR A 377 8.28 -11.57 -6.94
CA TYR A 377 7.69 -11.17 -5.67
C TYR A 377 7.32 -9.70 -5.74
N HIS A 378 6.12 -9.37 -5.26
CA HIS A 378 5.67 -8.00 -5.05
C HIS A 378 5.34 -7.82 -3.58
N ILE A 379 6.00 -6.87 -2.94
CA ILE A 379 5.81 -6.51 -1.53
C ILE A 379 5.27 -5.08 -1.47
N ASN A 380 4.23 -4.85 -0.69
CA ASN A 380 3.60 -3.53 -0.59
C ASN A 380 3.14 -3.22 0.84
N GLY A 381 3.28 -1.96 1.25
CA GLY A 381 2.64 -1.44 2.46
C GLY A 381 1.15 -1.19 2.23
N VAL A 382 0.31 -1.43 3.22
CA VAL A 382 -1.15 -1.16 3.15
C VAL A 382 -1.63 -0.59 4.47
N GLU A 383 -2.36 0.52 4.43
CA GLU A 383 -2.96 1.14 5.62
C GLU A 383 -4.47 1.37 5.43
N ALA A 384 -5.22 1.06 6.48
CA ALA A 384 -6.67 1.26 6.55
C ALA A 384 -7.04 2.74 6.54
N ALA A 385 -6.29 3.55 7.29
CA ALA A 385 -6.41 4.99 7.28
C ALA A 385 -5.71 5.64 6.06
N GLY A 386 -5.77 6.97 5.99
CA GLY A 386 -4.80 7.72 5.19
C GLY A 386 -3.46 7.82 5.92
N HIS A 387 -2.42 8.28 5.22
CA HIS A 387 -1.03 8.37 5.69
C HIS A 387 -0.24 7.05 5.60
N TRP A 388 1.09 7.16 5.62
CA TRP A 388 2.05 6.05 5.47
C TRP A 388 2.80 5.71 6.77
N GLN A 389 2.31 6.15 7.93
CA GLN A 389 3.04 5.99 9.20
C GLN A 389 2.95 4.56 9.72
N ASN A 390 1.72 4.06 9.82
CA ASN A 390 1.42 2.71 10.26
C ASN A 390 0.95 1.98 9.01
N LEU A 391 1.53 0.83 8.70
CA LEU A 391 1.17 0.04 7.54
C LEU A 391 1.22 -1.43 7.98
N MET A 392 0.37 -2.30 7.45
CA MET A 392 0.68 -3.72 7.35
C MET A 392 1.54 -3.97 6.10
N MET A 393 2.22 -5.11 6.02
CA MET A 393 2.94 -5.52 4.81
C MET A 393 2.26 -6.72 4.15
N THR A 394 2.14 -6.65 2.82
CA THR A 394 1.56 -7.70 1.99
C THR A 394 2.59 -8.23 0.99
N LEU A 395 2.46 -9.50 0.60
CA LEU A 395 3.28 -10.15 -0.40
C LEU A 395 2.42 -10.98 -1.36
N ARG A 396 2.70 -10.89 -2.66
CA ARG A 396 2.16 -11.79 -3.68
C ARG A 396 3.26 -12.24 -4.65
N THR A 397 3.04 -13.37 -5.30
CA THR A 397 4.04 -13.95 -6.22
C THR A 397 3.47 -14.21 -7.61
N SER A 398 4.35 -14.27 -8.60
CA SER A 398 4.05 -14.72 -9.96
C SER A 398 5.12 -15.71 -10.41
N THR A 399 4.72 -16.73 -11.15
CA THR A 399 5.61 -17.77 -11.73
C THR A 399 5.48 -17.84 -13.26
N ASP A 400 4.78 -16.88 -13.85
CA ASP A 400 4.46 -16.79 -15.27
C ASP A 400 4.81 -15.39 -15.82
N ASN A 401 6.00 -14.91 -15.45
CA ASN A 401 6.54 -13.63 -15.89
C ASN A 401 5.66 -12.41 -15.56
N GLY A 402 4.87 -12.48 -14.49
CA GLY A 402 4.00 -11.40 -14.04
C GLY A 402 2.68 -11.30 -14.79
N GLN A 403 2.30 -12.35 -15.55
CA GLN A 403 1.00 -12.43 -16.20
C GLN A 403 -0.12 -12.60 -15.17
N THR A 404 0.03 -13.57 -14.27
CA THR A 404 -0.88 -13.77 -13.13
C THR A 404 -0.14 -13.63 -11.81
N TRP A 405 -0.86 -13.24 -10.77
CA TRP A 405 -0.34 -13.08 -9.42
C TRP A 405 -1.19 -13.86 -8.43
N SER A 406 -0.54 -14.43 -7.42
CA SER A 406 -1.24 -15.00 -6.28
C SER A 406 -2.08 -13.94 -5.58
N LYS A 407 -3.08 -14.37 -4.80
CA LYS A 407 -3.71 -13.47 -3.81
C LYS A 407 -2.63 -12.90 -2.87
N PRO A 408 -2.79 -11.65 -2.42
CA PRO A 408 -1.88 -11.08 -1.43
C PRO A 408 -1.99 -11.85 -0.12
N ARG A 409 -0.86 -12.11 0.50
CA ARG A 409 -0.76 -12.63 1.86
C ARG A 409 -0.20 -11.55 2.76
N ILE A 410 -0.78 -11.40 3.94
CA ILE A 410 -0.25 -10.53 4.97
C ILE A 410 1.01 -11.18 5.56
N ILE A 411 2.14 -10.47 5.48
CA ILE A 411 3.44 -10.93 5.97
C ILE A 411 3.89 -10.21 7.25
N ALA A 412 3.33 -9.03 7.52
CA ALA A 412 3.44 -8.33 8.79
C ALA A 412 2.06 -7.69 9.09
N PRO A 413 1.23 -8.32 9.96
CA PRO A 413 -0.18 -7.97 10.11
C PRO A 413 -0.46 -6.75 10.98
N GLU A 414 0.48 -6.37 11.85
CA GLU A 414 0.27 -5.19 12.69
C GLU A 414 0.45 -3.93 11.85
N HIS A 415 -0.55 -3.04 11.91
CA HIS A 415 -0.48 -1.70 11.36
C HIS A 415 0.43 -0.85 12.25
N THR A 416 1.71 -0.78 11.90
CA THR A 416 2.74 -0.11 12.70
C THR A 416 3.80 0.56 11.83
N ARG A 417 4.66 1.36 12.48
CA ARG A 417 5.85 1.95 11.85
C ARG A 417 6.81 0.86 11.36
N ARG A 418 7.85 1.26 10.64
CA ARG A 418 8.86 0.34 10.10
C ARG A 418 8.37 -0.58 8.99
N HIS A 419 7.16 -0.33 8.45
CA HIS A 419 6.52 -1.13 7.39
C HIS A 419 6.36 -0.36 6.06
N GLN A 420 6.84 0.89 5.95
CA GLN A 420 6.84 1.62 4.68
C GLN A 420 7.92 1.05 3.76
N VAL A 421 7.52 0.19 2.84
CA VAL A 421 8.40 -0.55 1.93
C VAL A 421 9.25 0.39 1.06
N ILE A 422 10.56 0.13 1.02
CA ILE A 422 11.52 0.81 0.14
C ILE A 422 11.89 -0.15 -1.01
N ALA A 423 11.89 0.34 -2.26
CA ALA A 423 12.31 -0.48 -3.39
C ALA A 423 13.79 -0.91 -3.27
N GLY A 424 14.11 -2.08 -3.83
CA GLY A 424 15.46 -2.66 -3.76
C GLY A 424 15.57 -3.84 -2.78
N THR A 425 14.54 -4.68 -2.71
CA THR A 425 14.63 -5.98 -2.04
C THR A 425 15.83 -6.74 -2.61
N SER A 426 16.66 -7.31 -1.75
CA SER A 426 17.86 -8.03 -2.16
C SER A 426 17.86 -9.46 -1.65
N ILE A 427 18.68 -10.30 -2.28
CA ILE A 427 18.90 -11.69 -1.90
C ILE A 427 20.33 -11.83 -1.40
N THR A 428 20.50 -12.34 -0.19
CA THR A 428 21.83 -12.61 0.38
C THR A 428 22.47 -13.83 -0.28
N LYS A 429 23.78 -14.04 -0.07
CA LYS A 429 24.48 -15.26 -0.53
C LYS A 429 23.87 -16.55 0.05
N GLU A 430 23.24 -16.47 1.22
CA GLU A 430 22.51 -17.57 1.85
C GLU A 430 21.12 -17.83 1.25
N GLY A 431 20.65 -16.96 0.34
CA GLY A 431 19.32 -17.02 -0.25
C GLY A 431 18.23 -16.36 0.60
N TRP A 432 18.59 -15.51 1.56
CA TRP A 432 17.62 -14.79 2.39
C TRP A 432 17.17 -13.51 1.70
N PHE A 433 15.91 -13.12 1.89
CA PHE A 433 15.40 -11.85 1.39
C PHE A 433 15.61 -10.77 2.43
N VAL A 434 16.11 -9.61 2.00
CA VAL A 434 16.25 -8.41 2.82
C VAL A 434 15.41 -7.30 2.19
N GLN A 435 14.36 -6.89 2.90
CA GLN A 435 13.45 -5.82 2.50
C GLN A 435 13.67 -4.60 3.40
N ALA A 436 14.16 -3.50 2.83
CA ALA A 436 14.28 -2.24 3.57
C ALA A 436 12.92 -1.56 3.71
N CYS A 437 12.67 -0.92 4.85
CA CYS A 437 11.48 -0.10 5.11
C CYS A 437 11.87 1.20 5.82
N ASP A 438 11.13 2.30 5.66
CA ASP A 438 11.34 3.48 6.50
C ASP A 438 10.88 3.19 7.92
N ALA A 439 11.71 3.53 8.92
CA ALA A 439 11.43 3.23 10.32
C ALA A 439 10.35 4.14 10.94
N GLY A 440 10.03 5.24 10.26
CA GLY A 440 8.95 6.15 10.60
C GLY A 440 8.66 7.11 9.44
N PRO A 441 7.60 7.92 9.55
CA PRO A 441 7.15 8.78 8.46
C PRO A 441 7.98 10.06 8.32
N GLY A 442 8.76 10.41 9.34
CA GLY A 442 9.55 11.62 9.41
C GLY A 442 10.82 11.52 8.58
N GLY A 443 11.29 12.67 8.08
CA GLY A 443 12.49 12.77 7.26
C GLY A 443 13.79 12.29 7.95
N ARG A 444 13.77 12.03 9.26
CA ARG A 444 14.94 11.72 10.09
C ARG A 444 14.75 10.49 10.98
N ASP A 445 13.71 9.69 10.71
CA ASP A 445 13.33 8.54 11.55
C ASP A 445 14.17 7.28 11.25
N GLY A 446 15.04 7.32 10.23
CA GLY A 446 15.89 6.20 9.84
C GLY A 446 15.16 5.10 9.07
N ALA A 447 15.86 3.99 8.81
CA ALA A 447 15.30 2.84 8.10
C ALA A 447 15.47 1.52 8.89
N ALA A 448 14.66 0.54 8.51
CA ALA A 448 14.56 -0.79 9.07
C ALA A 448 14.84 -1.83 7.99
N VAL A 449 15.12 -3.07 8.40
CA VAL A 449 15.14 -4.23 7.50
C VAL A 449 14.16 -5.28 8.00
N HIS A 450 13.48 -5.92 7.07
CA HIS A 450 12.68 -7.12 7.29
C HIS A 450 13.35 -8.28 6.56
N ILE A 451 13.58 -9.38 7.26
CA ILE A 451 14.36 -10.50 6.74
C ILE A 451 13.50 -11.74 6.65
N SER A 452 13.53 -12.39 5.49
CA SER A 452 12.95 -13.72 5.30
C SER A 452 14.03 -14.75 4.99
N LYS A 453 14.10 -15.80 5.79
CA LYS A 453 15.09 -16.89 5.61
C LYS A 453 14.54 -18.12 4.88
N ASP A 454 13.27 -18.05 4.45
CA ASP A 454 12.52 -19.19 3.94
C ASP A 454 11.75 -18.85 2.64
N LYS A 455 12.34 -17.96 1.82
CA LYS A 455 11.79 -17.49 0.53
C LYS A 455 10.44 -16.79 0.68
N GLY A 456 10.36 -15.86 1.63
CA GLY A 456 9.23 -14.98 1.82
C GLY A 456 8.08 -15.56 2.64
N LYS A 457 8.17 -16.79 3.17
CA LYS A 457 7.07 -17.40 3.94
C LYS A 457 6.92 -16.73 5.31
N THR A 458 8.03 -16.53 6.01
CA THR A 458 8.09 -15.80 7.29
C THR A 458 9.02 -14.60 7.18
N TRP A 459 8.72 -13.56 7.96
CA TRP A 459 9.49 -12.31 7.98
C TRP A 459 9.78 -11.90 9.42
N THR A 460 10.91 -11.24 9.63
CA THR A 460 11.31 -10.73 10.95
C THR A 460 11.98 -9.37 10.81
N ASP A 461 11.50 -8.40 11.57
CA ASP A 461 12.22 -7.17 11.89
C ASP A 461 13.14 -7.46 13.10
N PRO A 462 14.46 -7.31 12.98
CA PRO A 462 15.40 -7.61 14.06
C PRO A 462 15.37 -6.59 15.22
N TRP A 463 14.54 -5.53 15.13
CA TRP A 463 14.39 -4.51 16.16
C TRP A 463 13.87 -5.07 17.49
N ASP A 464 14.46 -4.61 18.58
CA ASP A 464 14.19 -5.03 19.95
C ASP A 464 13.33 -4.02 20.74
N GLY A 465 12.80 -3.00 20.08
CA GLY A 465 12.03 -1.93 20.72
C GLY A 465 12.86 -0.74 21.20
N ALA A 466 14.19 -0.73 20.99
CA ALA A 466 15.05 0.37 21.40
C ALA A 466 14.66 1.71 20.74
N SER A 467 14.88 2.82 21.47
CA SER A 467 14.61 4.17 20.98
C SER A 467 15.46 4.55 19.77
N LEU A 468 14.98 5.54 19.00
CA LEU A 468 15.74 6.09 17.87
C LEU A 468 17.14 6.56 18.33
N PRO A 469 18.23 6.08 17.71
CA PRO A 469 19.58 6.39 18.14
C PRO A 469 20.03 7.78 17.69
N ASP A 470 21.06 8.30 18.36
CA ASP A 470 21.79 9.49 17.92
C ASP A 470 22.77 9.09 16.81
N PHE A 471 22.43 9.42 15.57
CA PHE A 471 23.23 9.09 14.38
C PHE A 471 24.48 9.99 14.32
N LYS A 472 25.63 9.44 14.71
CA LYS A 472 26.93 10.13 14.70
C LYS A 472 28.08 9.20 14.37
N GLU A 473 29.21 9.78 13.95
CA GLU A 473 30.44 9.06 13.65
C GLU A 473 30.87 8.16 14.82
N GLY A 474 31.12 6.88 14.54
CA GLY A 474 31.49 5.87 15.54
C GLY A 474 30.36 5.44 16.48
N GLY A 475 29.14 5.94 16.28
CA GLY A 475 27.96 5.57 17.05
C GLY A 475 27.42 4.18 16.67
N THR A 476 26.52 3.66 17.52
CA THR A 476 25.80 2.40 17.28
C THR A 476 24.31 2.53 17.62
N GLY A 477 23.48 1.66 17.05
CA GLY A 477 22.06 1.53 17.42
C GLY A 477 21.31 0.50 16.57
N THR A 478 19.99 0.47 16.68
CA THR A 478 19.14 -0.60 16.09
C THR A 478 18.35 -0.16 14.84
N THR A 479 18.70 0.99 14.28
CA THR A 479 18.01 1.59 13.13
C THR A 479 19.05 2.11 12.14
N ILE A 480 18.86 1.90 10.84
CA ILE A 480 19.75 2.44 9.82
C ILE A 480 19.69 3.97 9.86
N ALA A 481 20.84 4.62 9.84
CA ALA A 481 20.94 6.06 9.73
C ALA A 481 20.44 6.53 8.36
N GLY A 482 19.38 7.34 8.37
CA GLY A 482 18.75 7.88 7.17
C GLY A 482 17.57 7.04 6.67
N ILE A 483 16.58 7.73 6.10
CA ILE A 483 15.39 7.11 5.48
C ILE A 483 15.69 6.74 4.02
N HIS A 484 14.81 5.95 3.40
CA HIS A 484 14.91 5.47 2.02
C HIS A 484 16.27 4.84 1.71
N ALA A 485 16.76 4.04 2.67
CA ALA A 485 18.06 3.45 2.61
C ALA A 485 18.15 2.37 1.52
N GLY A 486 19.26 2.35 0.79
CA GLY A 486 19.67 1.18 0.02
C GLY A 486 20.49 0.26 0.91
N VAL A 487 20.32 -1.06 0.77
CA VAL A 487 20.99 -2.08 1.59
C VAL A 487 21.63 -3.13 0.69
N VAL A 488 22.89 -3.47 0.96
CA VAL A 488 23.64 -4.50 0.23
C VAL A 488 24.40 -5.40 1.20
N GLN A 489 24.50 -6.69 0.88
CA GLN A 489 25.36 -7.60 1.63
C GLN A 489 26.82 -7.51 1.15
N LEU A 490 27.75 -7.38 2.09
CA LEU A 490 29.19 -7.47 1.88
C LEU A 490 29.62 -8.94 1.72
N LYS A 491 30.77 -9.19 1.10
CA LYS A 491 31.31 -10.56 0.88
C LYS A 491 31.49 -11.34 2.18
N ASP A 492 31.88 -10.67 3.25
CA ASP A 492 32.04 -11.25 4.58
C ASP A 492 30.70 -11.57 5.28
N GLY A 493 29.56 -11.21 4.68
CA GLY A 493 28.21 -11.49 5.18
C GLY A 493 27.57 -10.33 5.93
N ARG A 494 28.32 -9.26 6.25
CA ARG A 494 27.79 -8.05 6.87
C ARG A 494 26.82 -7.33 5.94
N LEU A 495 25.90 -6.54 6.49
CA LEU A 495 25.05 -5.63 5.72
C LEU A 495 25.66 -4.23 5.75
N MET A 496 25.64 -3.54 4.61
CA MET A 496 25.97 -2.12 4.49
C MET A 496 24.77 -1.37 3.95
N ALA A 497 24.47 -0.21 4.52
CA ALA A 497 23.40 0.65 4.10
C ALA A 497 23.86 2.11 3.97
N LEU A 498 23.27 2.82 3.02
CA LEU A 498 23.39 4.26 2.85
C LEU A 498 21.98 4.86 2.84
N GLY A 499 21.78 5.98 3.53
CA GLY A 499 20.46 6.59 3.72
C GLY A 499 20.37 8.07 3.35
N ARG A 500 19.14 8.59 3.27
CA ARG A 500 18.84 10.00 3.06
C ARG A 500 18.64 10.73 4.38
N ASN A 501 19.04 12.01 4.45
CA ASN A 501 19.09 12.79 5.69
C ASN A 501 19.97 12.10 6.75
N ASN A 502 19.75 12.40 8.04
CA ASN A 502 20.56 11.95 9.17
C ASN A 502 22.08 12.03 8.90
N SER A 503 22.49 13.08 8.16
CA SER A 503 23.85 13.24 7.68
C SER A 503 24.84 13.30 8.84
N ILE A 504 25.95 12.58 8.69
CA ILE A 504 26.98 12.46 9.72
C ILE A 504 28.14 13.38 9.34
N ARG A 505 28.71 14.10 10.32
CA ARG A 505 29.89 14.93 10.08
C ARG A 505 31.14 14.07 9.97
N ASP A 506 31.93 14.26 8.91
CA ASP A 506 33.26 13.68 8.80
C ASP A 506 34.27 14.38 9.74
N LYS A 507 35.52 13.92 9.72
CA LYS A 507 36.60 14.45 10.57
C LYS A 507 36.92 15.91 10.26
N GLU A 508 36.66 16.33 9.02
CA GLU A 508 36.83 17.69 8.52
C GLU A 508 35.60 18.58 8.81
N GLY A 509 34.53 18.01 9.36
CA GLY A 509 33.31 18.71 9.78
C GLY A 509 32.22 18.81 8.70
N HIS A 510 32.43 18.26 7.50
CA HIS A 510 31.45 18.27 6.42
C HIS A 510 30.35 17.25 6.67
N LEU A 511 29.10 17.62 6.37
CA LEU A 511 28.00 16.67 6.41
C LEU A 511 28.12 15.69 5.25
N ARG A 512 28.01 14.40 5.55
CA ARG A 512 28.08 13.30 4.59
C ARG A 512 26.83 12.45 4.65
N MET A 513 26.54 11.77 3.54
CA MET A 513 25.53 10.73 3.52
C MET A 513 25.87 9.67 4.58
N PRO A 514 24.93 9.31 5.47
CA PRO A 514 25.22 8.38 6.54
C PRO A 514 25.42 6.97 5.99
N MET A 515 26.44 6.29 6.49
CA MET A 515 26.69 4.87 6.26
C MET A 515 26.42 4.09 7.55
N SER A 516 25.71 2.97 7.41
CA SER A 516 25.42 2.03 8.49
C SER A 516 25.93 0.65 8.12
N VAL A 517 26.69 0.00 8.99
CA VAL A 517 27.16 -1.39 8.79
C VAL A 517 26.70 -2.27 9.94
N SER A 518 26.18 -3.46 9.64
CA SER A 518 25.71 -4.43 10.60
C SER A 518 26.39 -5.79 10.40
N ASP A 519 26.85 -6.40 11.48
CA ASP A 519 27.43 -7.75 11.51
C ASP A 519 26.49 -8.83 12.06
N ASP A 520 25.29 -8.45 12.48
CA ASP A 520 24.29 -9.28 13.12
C ASP A 520 22.94 -9.26 12.37
N MET A 521 22.99 -9.03 11.05
CA MET A 521 21.84 -9.01 10.13
C MET A 521 20.79 -7.96 10.52
N GLY A 522 21.26 -6.75 10.80
CA GLY A 522 20.45 -5.55 10.97
C GLY A 522 19.90 -5.33 12.38
N LYS A 523 20.31 -6.16 13.36
CA LYS A 523 19.95 -5.95 14.77
C LYS A 523 20.71 -4.77 15.37
N THR A 524 22.00 -4.67 15.08
CA THR A 524 22.89 -3.58 15.47
C THR A 524 23.56 -2.98 14.24
N TRP A 525 23.61 -1.65 14.17
CA TRP A 525 24.24 -0.87 13.13
C TRP A 525 25.32 0.02 13.72
N HIS A 526 26.47 0.08 13.04
CA HIS A 526 27.58 0.98 13.31
C HIS A 526 27.57 2.12 12.29
N TYR A 527 27.63 3.36 12.77
CA TYR A 527 27.46 4.55 11.93
C TYR A 527 28.79 5.23 11.61
N SER A 528 28.91 5.69 10.37
CA SER A 528 30.03 6.52 9.92
C SER A 528 29.61 7.47 8.80
N ALA A 529 30.34 8.57 8.65
CA ALA A 529 30.29 9.45 7.50
C ALA A 529 30.88 8.71 6.28
N SER A 530 30.10 8.61 5.19
CA SER A 530 30.64 8.17 3.90
C SER A 530 31.43 9.29 3.21
N GLU A 531 32.07 9.01 2.07
CA GLU A 531 32.68 10.07 1.26
C GLU A 531 31.64 10.90 0.46
N PHE A 532 30.37 10.48 0.46
CA PHE A 532 29.35 11.00 -0.45
C PHE A 532 28.61 12.22 0.10
N PRO A 533 28.19 13.15 -0.78
CA PRO A 533 27.37 14.28 -0.39
C PRO A 533 26.00 13.79 0.13
N PRO A 534 25.39 14.49 1.11
CA PRO A 534 24.04 14.18 1.56
C PRO A 534 22.99 14.37 0.46
N ILE A 535 21.94 13.56 0.54
CA ILE A 535 20.71 13.73 -0.26
C ILE A 535 19.52 14.08 0.64
N ASP A 536 18.47 14.68 0.08
CA ASP A 536 17.33 15.25 0.80
C ASP A 536 15.97 14.91 0.12
N GLY A 537 14.86 15.39 0.67
CA GLY A 537 13.49 15.14 0.21
C GLY A 537 13.31 15.25 -1.30
N GLY A 538 12.61 14.28 -1.90
CA GLY A 538 12.51 14.15 -3.35
C GLY A 538 13.63 13.30 -3.98
N GLN A 539 14.60 12.82 -3.20
CA GLN A 539 15.67 11.91 -3.65
C GLN A 539 15.59 10.57 -2.92
N ARG A 540 15.90 9.47 -3.60
CA ARG A 540 16.20 8.15 -3.03
C ARG A 540 17.32 7.52 -3.84
N LEU A 541 18.27 6.85 -3.19
CA LEU A 541 19.43 6.23 -3.84
C LEU A 541 19.14 4.78 -4.28
N VAL A 542 20.05 4.21 -5.08
CA VAL A 542 20.16 2.76 -5.31
C VAL A 542 21.52 2.30 -4.78
N LEU A 543 21.52 1.23 -3.98
CA LEU A 543 22.73 0.55 -3.53
C LEU A 543 22.55 -0.95 -3.79
N MET A 544 23.37 -1.52 -4.66
CA MET A 544 23.28 -2.94 -5.01
C MET A 544 24.64 -3.52 -5.38
N ARG A 545 24.79 -4.84 -5.25
CA ARG A 545 25.95 -5.57 -5.77
C ARG A 545 25.68 -5.95 -7.22
N LEU A 546 26.62 -5.63 -8.11
CA LEU A 546 26.57 -6.08 -9.49
C LEU A 546 27.02 -7.54 -9.61
N ASN A 547 26.49 -8.24 -10.60
CA ASN A 547 26.84 -9.62 -10.98
C ASN A 547 28.36 -9.77 -11.17
N GLU A 548 29.02 -8.75 -11.71
CA GLU A 548 30.47 -8.71 -11.92
C GLU A 548 31.28 -8.54 -10.62
N GLY A 549 30.62 -8.35 -9.48
CA GLY A 549 31.22 -8.26 -8.14
C GLY A 549 31.21 -6.90 -7.44
N PRO A 550 31.42 -5.74 -8.10
CA PRO A 550 31.52 -4.46 -7.39
C PRO A 550 30.17 -4.03 -6.82
N ILE A 551 30.22 -3.21 -5.78
CA ILE A 551 29.05 -2.52 -5.24
C ILE A 551 28.83 -1.25 -6.05
N LEU A 552 27.61 -1.05 -6.53
CA LEU A 552 27.15 0.14 -7.23
C LEU A 552 26.31 0.99 -6.29
N LEU A 553 26.68 2.26 -6.16
CA LEU A 553 25.84 3.33 -5.62
C LEU A 553 25.38 4.21 -6.79
N ILE A 554 24.09 4.52 -6.85
CA ILE A 554 23.57 5.60 -7.68
C ILE A 554 22.88 6.61 -6.77
N SER A 555 23.31 7.85 -6.82
CA SER A 555 22.82 8.93 -5.95
C SER A 555 22.93 10.28 -6.65
N PHE A 556 22.80 11.37 -5.89
CA PHE A 556 22.81 12.74 -6.40
C PHE A 556 23.94 13.54 -5.78
N THR A 557 24.58 14.40 -6.56
CA THR A 557 25.66 15.26 -6.08
C THR A 557 25.18 16.35 -5.12
N GLU A 558 23.90 16.73 -5.19
CA GLU A 558 23.25 17.71 -4.31
C GLU A 558 21.72 17.60 -4.36
N HIS A 559 21.03 18.35 -3.48
CA HIS A 559 19.64 18.75 -3.72
C HIS A 559 19.60 20.19 -4.31
N PRO A 560 18.95 20.41 -5.48
CA PRO A 560 19.00 21.67 -6.25
C PRO A 560 18.41 22.90 -5.55
N TYR A 561 17.69 22.72 -4.44
CA TYR A 561 17.11 23.83 -3.66
C TYR A 561 17.52 23.87 -2.19
N ARG A 562 18.10 22.78 -1.66
CA ARG A 562 18.31 22.62 -0.20
C ARG A 562 19.79 22.60 0.14
N THR A 563 20.63 22.11 -0.76
CA THR A 563 22.09 22.23 -0.63
C THR A 563 22.51 23.69 -0.92
N PRO A 564 23.36 24.31 -0.09
CA PRO A 564 23.96 25.63 -0.36
C PRO A 564 24.64 25.66 -1.73
N LYS A 565 24.55 26.76 -2.48
CA LYS A 565 24.98 26.81 -3.89
C LYS A 565 26.46 26.48 -4.07
N GLU A 566 27.27 26.95 -3.14
CA GLU A 566 28.72 26.74 -3.03
C GLU A 566 29.09 25.27 -2.81
N GLU A 567 28.22 24.49 -2.16
CA GLU A 567 28.40 23.06 -1.87
C GLU A 567 27.82 22.14 -2.95
N ARG A 568 27.13 22.68 -3.97
CA ARG A 568 26.52 21.85 -5.03
C ARG A 568 27.54 21.31 -6.01
N GLY A 569 27.25 20.16 -6.57
CA GLY A 569 28.05 19.49 -7.60
C GLY A 569 29.24 18.73 -7.01
N MET A 570 29.76 17.80 -7.80
CA MET A 570 30.93 16.99 -7.47
C MET A 570 31.95 17.07 -8.62
N MET A 571 33.22 16.87 -8.30
CA MET A 571 34.26 16.78 -9.33
C MET A 571 34.22 15.40 -10.00
N PHE A 572 34.23 15.41 -11.32
CA PHE A 572 34.33 14.23 -12.18
C PHE A 572 35.49 14.41 -13.15
N THR A 573 35.89 13.32 -13.79
CA THR A 573 36.93 13.32 -14.82
C THR A 573 36.28 12.92 -16.15
N ASP A 574 36.48 13.74 -17.19
CA ASP A 574 35.97 13.45 -18.53
C ASP A 574 36.84 12.42 -19.27
N LYS A 575 36.43 12.03 -20.49
CA LYS A 575 37.15 11.04 -21.31
C LYS A 575 38.58 11.48 -21.69
N SER A 576 38.89 12.77 -21.62
CA SER A 576 40.22 13.32 -21.91
C SER A 576 41.12 13.37 -20.67
N GLY A 577 40.61 13.01 -19.49
CA GLY A 577 41.31 13.11 -18.21
C GLY A 577 41.18 14.49 -17.56
N LYS A 578 40.36 15.39 -18.12
CA LYS A 578 40.16 16.73 -17.57
C LYS A 578 39.07 16.71 -16.51
N SER A 579 39.36 17.33 -15.37
CA SER A 579 38.39 17.48 -14.29
C SER A 579 37.33 18.52 -14.64
N PHE A 580 36.07 18.20 -14.37
CA PHE A 580 34.94 19.13 -14.48
C PHE A 580 34.02 18.98 -13.26
N LYS A 581 33.23 20.02 -12.98
CA LYS A 581 32.23 19.99 -11.92
C LYS A 581 30.88 19.60 -12.53
N GLY A 582 30.35 18.45 -12.10
CA GLY A 582 29.07 17.92 -12.57
C GLY A 582 27.98 18.00 -11.51
N TYR A 583 26.72 17.97 -11.95
CA TYR A 583 25.54 18.21 -11.11
C TYR A 583 24.44 17.18 -11.38
N GLY A 584 23.75 16.74 -10.32
CA GLY A 584 22.65 15.78 -10.39
C GLY A 584 23.08 14.32 -10.20
N MET A 585 22.37 13.40 -10.87
CA MET A 585 22.50 11.96 -10.68
C MET A 585 23.85 11.42 -11.15
N TYR A 586 24.51 10.61 -10.32
CA TYR A 586 25.78 9.97 -10.60
C TYR A 586 25.80 8.52 -10.12
N ALA A 587 26.72 7.73 -10.67
CA ALA A 587 27.05 6.40 -10.23
C ALA A 587 28.45 6.37 -9.62
N ALA A 588 28.65 5.54 -8.59
CA ALA A 588 29.95 5.23 -8.00
C ALA A 588 30.12 3.71 -7.82
N LEU A 589 31.35 3.21 -7.99
CA LEU A 589 31.67 1.79 -7.82
C LEU A 589 32.71 1.57 -6.75
N SER A 590 32.47 0.59 -5.88
CA SER A 590 33.44 0.06 -4.92
C SER A 590 33.80 -1.38 -5.23
N TYR A 591 35.09 -1.67 -5.22
CA TYR A 591 35.66 -3.01 -5.44
C TYR A 591 36.15 -3.67 -4.13
N ASP A 592 36.17 -2.91 -3.04
CA ASP A 592 36.76 -3.26 -1.74
C ASP A 592 35.73 -3.21 -0.60
N GLU A 593 34.48 -3.57 -0.91
CA GLU A 593 33.38 -3.72 0.05
C GLU A 593 32.98 -2.41 0.74
N GLY A 594 32.95 -1.31 -0.03
CA GLY A 594 32.46 0.00 0.38
C GLY A 594 33.51 0.92 1.01
N LYS A 595 34.78 0.48 1.08
CA LYS A 595 35.87 1.27 1.71
C LYS A 595 36.34 2.41 0.82
N THR A 596 36.48 2.17 -0.49
CA THR A 596 36.85 3.18 -1.48
C THR A 596 35.95 3.10 -2.70
N TRP A 597 35.76 4.25 -3.37
CA TRP A 597 34.93 4.37 -4.56
C TRP A 597 35.70 5.03 -5.71
N PRO A 598 36.64 4.29 -6.35
CA PRO A 598 37.57 4.85 -7.33
C PRO A 598 36.88 5.32 -8.61
N VAL A 599 35.75 4.70 -9.01
CA VAL A 599 35.01 5.11 -10.19
C VAL A 599 33.82 5.95 -9.76
N LYS A 600 33.74 7.19 -10.28
CA LYS A 600 32.59 8.08 -10.12
C LYS A 600 32.23 8.67 -11.48
N ARG A 601 30.98 8.54 -11.91
CA ARG A 601 30.53 8.97 -13.24
C ARG A 601 29.17 9.64 -13.19
N LEU A 602 29.07 10.82 -13.80
CA LEU A 602 27.81 11.53 -13.99
C LEU A 602 26.91 10.75 -14.97
N LEU A 603 25.64 10.54 -14.62
CA LEU A 603 24.70 9.75 -15.42
C LEU A 603 24.03 10.61 -16.50
N THR A 604 24.81 10.99 -17.51
CA THR A 604 24.37 11.72 -18.71
C THR A 604 25.09 11.21 -19.95
N ASP A 605 24.44 11.33 -21.11
CA ASP A 605 25.06 11.09 -22.42
C ASP A 605 25.65 12.37 -23.06
N GLY A 606 25.54 13.50 -22.36
CA GLY A 606 26.04 14.80 -22.80
C GLY A 606 25.14 15.56 -23.79
N THR A 607 23.98 15.01 -24.13
CA THR A 607 23.03 15.68 -25.03
C THR A 607 22.13 16.62 -24.24
N TYR A 608 22.04 17.88 -24.69
CA TYR A 608 21.14 18.86 -24.09
C TYR A 608 19.67 18.43 -24.21
N ARG A 609 18.93 18.46 -23.10
CA ARG A 609 17.48 18.22 -23.04
C ARG A 609 16.84 19.11 -21.98
N PHE A 610 15.63 19.59 -22.26
CA PHE A 610 14.73 20.10 -21.22
C PHE A 610 13.65 19.05 -20.95
N LEU A 611 13.63 18.50 -19.74
CA LEU A 611 12.86 17.32 -19.37
C LEU A 611 11.91 17.61 -18.22
N ASN A 612 10.82 16.84 -18.13
CA ASN A 612 9.93 16.80 -16.97
C ASN A 612 10.10 15.45 -16.27
N GLY A 613 10.70 15.42 -15.08
CA GLY A 613 10.88 14.20 -14.29
C GLY A 613 9.64 13.76 -13.50
N GLY A 614 8.54 14.53 -13.56
CA GLY A 614 7.33 14.26 -12.79
C GLY A 614 7.54 14.40 -11.28
N ALA A 615 6.46 14.14 -10.52
CA ALA A 615 6.46 14.07 -9.05
C ALA A 615 7.31 15.18 -8.39
N TRP A 616 8.23 14.81 -7.50
CA TRP A 616 9.11 15.76 -6.83
C TRP A 616 10.31 16.22 -7.68
N THR A 617 10.57 15.59 -8.83
CA THR A 617 11.70 15.93 -9.72
C THR A 617 11.44 17.23 -10.45
N GLN A 618 10.22 17.41 -10.99
CA GLN A 618 9.78 18.57 -11.77
C GLN A 618 10.61 18.76 -13.06
N PHE A 619 10.54 19.95 -13.67
CA PHE A 619 11.30 20.29 -14.88
C PHE A 619 12.78 20.53 -14.58
N PHE A 620 13.66 20.08 -15.49
CA PHE A 620 15.11 20.28 -15.37
C PHE A 620 15.80 20.28 -16.74
N GLU A 621 17.01 20.83 -16.77
CA GLU A 621 17.92 20.76 -17.91
C GLU A 621 18.93 19.63 -17.68
N MET A 622 19.20 18.87 -18.74
CA MET A 622 20.21 17.82 -18.78
C MET A 622 21.19 18.14 -19.91
N ASP A 623 22.50 18.01 -19.67
CA ASP A 623 23.56 18.21 -20.66
C ASP A 623 24.83 17.44 -20.25
N GLU A 624 26.01 17.80 -20.77
CA GLU A 624 27.31 17.19 -20.41
C GLU A 624 27.70 17.38 -18.93
N GLY A 625 27.30 18.48 -18.31
CA GLY A 625 27.59 18.81 -16.91
C GLY A 625 26.42 18.57 -15.96
N HIS A 626 25.20 18.37 -16.47
CA HIS A 626 23.98 18.26 -15.68
C HIS A 626 23.23 16.97 -15.99
N ALA A 627 23.07 16.11 -14.99
CA ALA A 627 22.20 14.94 -15.01
C ALA A 627 20.89 15.23 -14.25
N GLU A 628 19.98 14.25 -14.23
CA GLU A 628 18.71 14.38 -13.49
C GLU A 628 18.96 14.77 -12.02
N PRO A 629 18.41 15.90 -11.52
CA PRO A 629 18.85 16.48 -10.25
C PRO A 629 18.23 15.80 -9.03
N ARG A 630 17.06 15.17 -9.20
CA ARG A 630 16.26 14.56 -8.14
C ARG A 630 15.39 13.43 -8.69
N GLY A 631 14.90 12.59 -7.81
CA GLY A 631 13.96 11.53 -8.13
C GLY A 631 14.12 10.36 -7.19
N TYR A 632 13.09 9.51 -7.15
CA TYR A 632 13.19 8.27 -6.41
C TYR A 632 13.75 7.19 -7.33
N LEU A 633 14.94 6.71 -7.01
CA LEU A 633 15.64 5.72 -7.81
C LEU A 633 15.19 4.30 -7.43
N ALA A 634 15.09 3.41 -8.41
CA ALA A 634 15.02 1.97 -8.24
C ALA A 634 15.82 1.30 -9.36
N GLY A 635 16.61 0.29 -9.05
CA GLY A 635 17.50 -0.35 -10.02
C GLY A 635 17.52 -1.86 -9.89
N THR A 636 17.84 -2.51 -10.99
CA THR A 636 18.09 -3.96 -11.06
C THR A 636 19.17 -4.24 -12.10
N GLN A 637 19.72 -5.45 -12.11
CA GLN A 637 20.64 -5.90 -13.14
C GLN A 637 20.13 -7.22 -13.71
N THR A 638 20.06 -7.31 -15.03
CA THR A 638 19.66 -8.53 -15.75
C THR A 638 20.83 -9.50 -15.87
N PRO A 639 20.56 -10.79 -16.15
CA PRO A 639 21.63 -11.80 -16.26
C PRO A 639 22.71 -11.50 -17.32
N ASP A 640 22.40 -10.72 -18.35
CA ASP A 640 23.35 -10.25 -19.38
C ASP A 640 24.27 -9.10 -18.90
N ASN A 641 24.27 -8.80 -17.59
CA ASN A 641 25.01 -7.73 -16.91
C ASN A 641 24.58 -6.31 -17.27
N MET A 642 23.44 -6.13 -17.92
CA MET A 642 22.89 -4.80 -18.14
C MET A 642 22.29 -4.24 -16.85
N ILE A 643 22.65 -3.00 -16.54
CA ILE A 643 22.09 -2.24 -15.41
C ILE A 643 20.89 -1.45 -15.92
N HIS A 644 19.79 -1.61 -15.19
CA HIS A 644 18.54 -0.94 -15.46
C HIS A 644 18.18 -0.07 -14.26
N LEU A 645 17.92 1.20 -14.51
CA LEU A 645 17.57 2.18 -13.50
C LEU A 645 16.30 2.89 -13.92
N ILE A 646 15.35 3.05 -13.01
CA ILE A 646 14.24 3.98 -13.15
C ILE A 646 14.30 5.05 -12.07
N THR A 647 13.87 6.25 -12.45
CA THR A 647 13.63 7.40 -11.58
C THR A 647 12.13 7.61 -11.42
N SER A 648 11.69 8.75 -10.89
CA SER A 648 10.26 9.08 -10.78
C SER A 648 9.51 9.00 -12.13
N ARG A 649 10.19 9.15 -13.27
CA ARG A 649 9.56 9.09 -14.61
C ARG A 649 10.42 8.50 -15.73
N PHE A 650 11.75 8.50 -15.56
CA PHE A 650 12.67 8.09 -16.62
C PHE A 650 13.29 6.72 -16.36
N TYR A 651 13.64 6.04 -17.43
CA TYR A 651 14.37 4.78 -17.48
C TYR A 651 15.73 5.00 -18.14
N TYR A 652 16.77 4.42 -17.54
CA TYR A 652 18.15 4.45 -18.00
C TYR A 652 18.68 3.01 -18.12
N LYS A 653 19.44 2.76 -19.19
CA LYS A 653 20.10 1.47 -19.47
C LYS A 653 21.58 1.71 -19.70
N PHE A 654 22.43 1.02 -18.95
CA PHE A 654 23.89 1.09 -19.09
C PHE A 654 24.57 -0.14 -18.53
N ASN A 655 25.88 -0.30 -18.74
CA ASN A 655 26.64 -1.42 -18.20
C ASN A 655 27.91 -0.99 -17.46
N LEU A 656 28.56 -1.94 -16.80
CA LEU A 656 29.79 -1.70 -16.04
C LEU A 656 30.94 -1.16 -16.93
N ALA A 657 31.04 -1.62 -18.17
CA ALA A 657 32.03 -1.13 -19.12
C ALA A 657 31.89 0.37 -19.38
N TRP A 658 30.65 0.85 -19.54
CA TRP A 658 30.40 2.29 -19.65
C TRP A 658 30.76 3.03 -18.37
N LEU A 659 30.40 2.52 -17.19
CA LEU A 659 30.74 3.18 -15.92
C LEU A 659 32.26 3.39 -15.75
N LYS A 660 33.07 2.38 -16.09
CA LYS A 660 34.54 2.45 -16.04
C LYS A 660 35.15 3.42 -17.06
N GLY A 661 34.50 3.60 -18.21
CA GLY A 661 35.06 4.42 -19.29
C GLY A 661 36.41 3.87 -19.79
N ASN A 662 37.35 4.76 -20.11
CA ASN A 662 38.68 4.42 -20.61
C ASN A 662 39.71 4.19 -19.48
N GLU A 663 39.29 4.14 -18.21
CA GLU A 663 40.20 3.82 -17.12
C GLU A 663 40.72 2.40 -17.30
N SER A 664 41.97 2.29 -17.72
CA SER A 664 42.71 1.04 -17.80
C SER A 664 42.65 0.37 -16.42
N ILE A 665 42.17 -0.87 -16.44
CA ILE A 665 42.12 -1.78 -15.31
C ILE A 665 43.43 -1.67 -14.53
N ILE A 666 43.41 -1.05 -13.35
CA ILE A 666 44.43 -1.33 -12.35
C ILE A 666 44.20 -2.81 -12.01
N SER A 667 45.11 -3.65 -12.49
CA SER A 667 45.11 -5.09 -12.32
C SER A 667 44.83 -5.47 -10.85
N PRO A 668 44.04 -6.53 -10.56
CA PRO A 668 43.77 -7.00 -9.20
C PRO A 668 44.99 -7.52 -8.42
N GLN A 669 46.22 -7.40 -8.95
CA GLN A 669 47.42 -8.00 -8.36
C GLN A 669 48.09 -7.19 -7.24
N SER A 670 47.56 -6.03 -6.81
CA SER A 670 48.19 -5.21 -5.76
C SER A 670 47.43 -5.17 -4.42
N LEU A 671 46.54 -6.12 -4.14
CA LEU A 671 45.79 -6.20 -2.87
C LEU A 671 46.03 -7.51 -2.09
N SER A 672 47.18 -8.15 -2.31
CA SER A 672 47.72 -9.13 -1.37
C SER A 672 48.96 -8.55 -0.71
N ASP A 673 48.75 -7.75 0.32
CA ASP A 673 49.65 -7.58 1.49
C ASP A 673 48.79 -7.21 2.70
#